data_AF-A0A6N2JYN0-F1
#
_entry.id   AF-A0A6N2JYN0-F1
#
_cell.length_a   1.000
_cell.length_b   1.000
_cell.length_c   1.000
_cell.angle_alpha   90.00
_cell.angle_beta   90.00
_cell.angle_gamma   90.00
#
_symmetry.space_group_name_H-M   'P 1'
#
loop_
_entity.id
_entity.type
_entity.pdbx_description
1 polymer ?
#
loop_
_entity_poly.entity_id
_entity_poly.type
_entity_poly.pdbx_seq_one_letter_code
_entity_poly.pdbx_strand_id
1 'polypeptide(L)'
;MEGKKFNCETESEKEVPVEALATARHELGEHNGINMSIEASNTFTFKDSETMNRAFQGEVGPKTGIYIYSRHLNPTVLNLGRQIAAIEGTETGYCTASGMSAISSVLLHLCNSGGHVVAAKTLYGGSHALLTHFLQQKCNITTTFVDIADLEEVENAMIEGKTSVLYFESISNPTLIVANIPELSKIAHAKGVKVVVDNTFTPMILSPAKLGADVVVHSISKYMSGEADIIAGAICGPAEIVDQMRDPHQGPLMVLGPTMNPKLAFEISGRLPHLSMRMKKHCKRAMKFVTKIKELDPNLVVLYPGLEEHPQHSLLKSMSNKDYGFGGVFCVDMKTEERANLLMDKLQNNSKFGFMGVSLGYYETLMTCSSSSTNSMLDDKEKERAGISPGLIRFSVGYVGTFEQKWSQFTKAYSEMKASCTIFTNGMSEETKYVELCKGINGLDKIILREVRGCSAEVYLFGGHVTSWKNEHGEELLFVSNKAIFKPPKAIRGGIPICFPQFSNLGSLEQHGFARTRFWTIDNDPPPFPTNSSNKAFIDLILQHSEEDVKIWPHRYEFRLRITLGPGGDLMLTSRIRNTNTDGKSFTFTFAYHTYFHVTDISEVRVEGLETLDYLDNLKNRERFTEQGDAIVFESEVDKVYLSTPTKIAILDHERKRTFELRKDGLPDAVVWNPWDKKAKAIPDLGDDEYKHMLCVEAACVEKPITLKPGEEWRGRQELSAVPSSYCSGQLDPEGAFSMRESDEINEILSQAVSTL
;
A
#
# COMPACT_ATOMS: atom_id res chain seq x y z
N MET A 1 -5.02 26.90 -72.28
CA MET A 1 -6.18 26.15 -71.79
C MET A 1 -5.84 25.67 -70.39
N GLU A 2 -5.90 26.60 -69.44
CA GLU A 2 -7.08 26.83 -68.59
C GLU A 2 -7.21 25.77 -67.51
N GLY A 3 -6.55 26.07 -66.38
CA GLY A 3 -7.17 26.16 -65.06
C GLY A 3 -8.12 25.05 -64.64
N LYS A 4 -7.64 24.22 -63.71
CA LYS A 4 -8.35 23.95 -62.45
C LYS A 4 -7.31 23.80 -61.34
N LYS A 5 -7.02 24.92 -60.67
CA LYS A 5 -6.56 24.88 -59.28
C LYS A 5 -7.70 24.25 -58.49
N PHE A 6 -7.53 23.00 -58.06
CA PHE A 6 -8.32 22.50 -56.95
C PHE A 6 -7.79 23.20 -55.69
N ASN A 7 -8.42 24.31 -55.34
CA ASN A 7 -8.43 24.78 -53.96
C ASN A 7 -9.16 23.70 -53.15
N CYS A 8 -8.41 22.73 -52.66
CA CYS A 8 -8.81 21.97 -51.49
C CYS A 8 -8.29 22.78 -50.28
N GLU A 9 -8.97 23.89 -49.99
CA GLU A 9 -9.04 24.35 -48.60
C GLU A 9 -9.93 23.34 -47.87
N THR A 10 -9.39 22.15 -47.64
CA THR A 10 -9.91 21.28 -46.59
C THR A 10 -9.55 21.97 -45.30
N GLU A 11 -10.58 22.42 -44.56
CA GLU A 11 -10.50 22.41 -43.09
C GLU A 11 -9.65 21.20 -42.71
N SER A 12 -8.51 21.39 -42.05
CA SER A 12 -7.60 20.29 -41.76
C SER A 12 -8.39 19.20 -41.03
N GLU A 13 -8.75 18.15 -41.76
CA GLU A 13 -9.44 17.01 -41.21
C GLU A 13 -8.51 16.50 -40.12
N LYS A 14 -8.90 16.73 -38.85
CA LYS A 14 -8.13 16.33 -37.69
C LYS A 14 -8.07 14.81 -37.75
N GLU A 15 -7.00 14.28 -38.34
CA GLU A 15 -6.80 12.85 -38.55
C GLU A 15 -7.03 12.14 -37.21
N VAL A 16 -8.03 11.26 -37.17
CA VAL A 16 -8.41 10.59 -35.92
C VAL A 16 -7.29 9.61 -35.58
N PRO A 17 -6.91 9.40 -34.31
CA PRO A 17 -5.75 8.57 -33.95
C PRO A 17 -5.67 7.19 -34.64
N VAL A 18 -6.82 6.55 -34.90
CA VAL A 18 -6.87 5.26 -35.61
C VAL A 18 -6.51 5.37 -37.09
N GLU A 19 -6.89 6.47 -37.75
CA GLU A 19 -6.51 6.76 -39.14
C GLU A 19 -5.03 7.03 -39.22
N ALA A 20 -4.50 7.85 -38.30
CA ALA A 20 -3.07 8.14 -38.19
C ALA A 20 -2.24 6.86 -37.95
N LEU A 21 -2.73 5.91 -37.15
CA LEU A 21 -2.07 4.61 -36.99
C LEU A 21 -2.06 3.79 -38.29
N ALA A 22 -3.14 3.87 -39.08
CA ALA A 22 -3.26 3.14 -40.34
C ALA A 22 -2.42 3.77 -41.46
N THR A 23 -2.20 5.09 -41.42
CA THR A 23 -1.31 5.81 -42.35
C THR A 23 0.14 5.79 -41.90
N ALA A 24 0.42 5.44 -40.64
CA ALA A 24 1.77 5.25 -40.14
C ALA A 24 2.53 4.23 -41.01
N ARG A 25 3.75 4.59 -41.40
CA ARG A 25 4.59 3.83 -42.33
C ARG A 25 4.69 2.36 -41.94
N HIS A 26 4.18 1.47 -42.79
CA HIS A 26 4.46 0.04 -42.71
C HIS A 26 5.93 -0.21 -43.09
N GLU A 27 6.74 -0.68 -42.16
CA GLU A 27 8.09 -1.15 -42.47
C GLU A 27 8.05 -2.61 -42.93
N LEU A 28 8.64 -2.88 -44.08
CA LEU A 28 8.94 -4.24 -44.50
C LEU A 28 10.03 -4.77 -43.55
N GLY A 29 9.79 -5.91 -42.92
CA GLY A 29 10.82 -6.57 -42.13
C GLY A 29 12.07 -6.84 -42.99
N GLU A 30 13.23 -6.98 -42.35
CA GLU A 30 14.52 -7.32 -42.99
C GLU A 30 14.45 -8.51 -43.96
N HIS A 31 13.49 -9.43 -43.73
CA HIS A 31 13.26 -10.62 -44.53
C HIS A 31 11.87 -10.63 -45.21
N ASN A 32 11.25 -9.45 -45.37
CA ASN A 32 9.90 -9.27 -45.93
C ASN A 32 8.79 -10.04 -45.17
N GLY A 33 8.98 -10.27 -43.87
CA GLY A 33 7.93 -10.80 -43.00
C GLY A 33 6.75 -9.83 -42.87
N ILE A 34 5.54 -10.37 -42.69
CA ILE A 34 4.34 -9.56 -42.43
C ILE A 34 4.46 -8.84 -41.07
N ASN A 35 4.90 -9.58 -40.06
CA ASN A 35 5.27 -9.01 -38.78
C ASN A 35 6.70 -8.48 -38.84
N MET A 36 6.94 -7.37 -38.14
CA MET A 36 8.28 -6.82 -37.98
C MET A 36 9.22 -7.82 -37.28
N SER A 37 10.50 -7.82 -37.64
CA SER A 37 11.51 -8.61 -36.91
C SER A 37 11.71 -8.07 -35.50
N ILE A 38 12.03 -8.99 -34.57
CA ILE A 38 12.48 -8.63 -33.23
C ILE A 38 14.00 -8.49 -33.27
N GLU A 39 14.48 -7.24 -33.34
CA GLU A 39 15.90 -6.95 -33.28
C GLU A 39 16.40 -7.06 -31.83
N ALA A 40 16.76 -8.28 -31.42
CA ALA A 40 17.20 -8.62 -30.08
C ALA A 40 18.72 -8.43 -29.86
N SER A 41 19.36 -7.51 -30.61
CA SER A 41 20.75 -7.14 -30.40
C SER A 41 20.92 -5.90 -29.52
N ASN A 42 22.05 -5.80 -28.81
CA ASN A 42 22.48 -4.57 -28.15
C ASN A 42 23.37 -3.69 -29.04
N THR A 43 24.07 -4.28 -30.01
CA THR A 43 25.10 -3.64 -30.84
C THR A 43 24.92 -4.01 -32.31
N PHE A 44 25.34 -3.13 -33.22
CA PHE A 44 25.15 -3.31 -34.65
C PHE A 44 26.48 -3.28 -35.39
N THR A 45 26.62 -4.14 -36.40
CA THR A 45 27.84 -4.24 -37.21
C THR A 45 27.83 -3.21 -38.35
N PHE A 46 29.01 -2.70 -38.70
CA PHE A 46 29.21 -1.82 -39.86
C PHE A 46 29.93 -2.57 -40.99
N LYS A 47 29.66 -2.18 -42.23
CA LYS A 47 30.30 -2.76 -43.41
C LYS A 47 31.81 -2.44 -43.46
N ASP A 48 32.18 -1.24 -43.05
CA ASP A 48 33.54 -0.72 -43.04
C ASP A 48 33.70 0.36 -41.95
N SER A 49 34.95 0.70 -41.64
CA SER A 49 35.29 1.69 -40.61
C SER A 49 34.86 3.11 -40.97
N GLU A 50 34.79 3.45 -42.27
CA GLU A 50 34.33 4.75 -42.74
C GLU A 50 32.84 4.93 -42.40
N THR A 51 32.00 3.94 -42.69
CA THR A 51 30.58 3.94 -42.34
C THR A 51 30.38 4.06 -40.84
N MET A 52 31.19 3.38 -40.03
CA MET A 52 31.16 3.51 -38.57
C MET A 52 31.46 4.95 -38.14
N ASN A 53 32.57 5.53 -38.61
CA ASN A 53 32.96 6.91 -38.25
C ASN A 53 31.87 7.93 -38.63
N ARG A 54 31.32 7.81 -39.83
CA ARG A 54 30.23 8.66 -40.32
C ARG A 54 28.96 8.51 -39.47
N ALA A 55 28.67 7.30 -38.99
CA ALA A 55 27.54 7.07 -38.08
C ALA A 55 27.75 7.77 -36.72
N PHE A 56 28.95 7.67 -36.14
CA PHE A 56 29.29 8.37 -34.89
C PHE A 56 29.34 9.90 -35.04
N GLN A 57 29.60 10.40 -36.25
CA GLN A 57 29.52 11.83 -36.59
C GLN A 57 28.10 12.29 -36.94
N GLY A 58 27.12 11.38 -36.98
CA GLY A 58 25.73 11.69 -37.30
C GLY A 58 25.44 11.91 -38.79
N GLU A 59 26.40 11.64 -39.69
CA GLU A 59 26.21 11.79 -41.14
C GLU A 59 25.30 10.70 -41.75
N VAL A 60 25.30 9.51 -41.14
CA VAL A 60 24.43 8.38 -41.48
C VAL A 60 23.79 7.84 -40.20
N GLY A 61 22.64 7.19 -40.31
CA GLY A 61 21.93 6.74 -39.11
C GLY A 61 20.62 6.00 -39.41
N PRO A 62 19.65 6.03 -38.49
CA PRO A 62 18.42 5.24 -38.60
C PRO A 62 17.61 5.53 -39.87
N LYS A 63 17.66 6.78 -40.37
CA LYS A 63 17.03 7.18 -41.63
C LYS A 63 17.64 6.47 -42.86
N THR A 64 18.91 6.08 -42.77
CA THR A 64 19.64 5.31 -43.80
C THR A 64 19.79 3.84 -43.41
N GLY A 65 19.03 3.35 -42.42
CA GLY A 65 19.07 1.96 -41.95
C GLY A 65 20.32 1.58 -41.14
N ILE A 66 21.09 2.56 -40.67
CA ILE A 66 22.31 2.33 -39.89
C ILE A 66 22.02 2.59 -38.40
N TYR A 67 22.35 1.60 -37.58
CA TYR A 67 22.20 1.65 -36.13
C TYR A 67 23.56 1.41 -35.48
N ILE A 68 23.77 1.94 -34.28
CA ILE A 68 25.05 1.85 -33.56
C ILE A 68 24.89 0.95 -32.34
N TYR A 69 23.98 1.34 -31.43
CA TYR A 69 23.77 0.67 -30.16
C TYR A 69 22.32 0.85 -29.70
N SER A 70 21.70 -0.22 -29.18
CA SER A 70 20.25 -0.25 -28.90
C SER A 70 19.80 0.73 -27.80
N ARG A 71 20.70 1.16 -26.90
CA ARG A 71 20.39 2.26 -25.94
C ARG A 71 20.05 3.57 -26.66
N HIS A 72 20.78 3.85 -27.75
CA HIS A 72 20.54 5.04 -28.56
C HIS A 72 19.27 4.88 -29.38
N LEU A 73 19.19 3.80 -30.16
CA LEU A 73 17.99 3.46 -30.89
C LEU A 73 18.03 2.00 -31.37
N ASN A 74 16.96 1.25 -31.11
CA ASN A 74 16.75 -0.09 -31.63
C ASN A 74 15.66 -0.04 -32.72
N PRO A 75 15.80 -0.73 -33.87
CA PRO A 75 14.80 -0.73 -34.94
C PRO A 75 13.38 -1.13 -34.48
N THR A 76 13.27 -2.15 -33.64
CA THR A 76 11.99 -2.64 -33.11
C THR A 76 11.31 -1.58 -32.24
N VAL A 77 12.09 -0.94 -31.37
CA VAL A 77 11.63 0.13 -30.47
C VAL A 77 11.27 1.39 -31.27
N LEU A 78 12.03 1.72 -32.32
CA LEU A 78 11.76 2.84 -33.22
C LEU A 78 10.41 2.69 -33.91
N ASN A 79 10.08 1.48 -34.39
CA ASN A 79 8.79 1.24 -35.03
C ASN A 79 7.63 1.46 -34.04
N LEU A 80 7.73 0.94 -32.81
CA LEU A 80 6.73 1.23 -31.77
C LEU A 80 6.62 2.74 -31.51
N GLY A 81 7.75 3.43 -31.38
CA GLY A 81 7.80 4.88 -31.19
C GLY A 81 7.07 5.66 -32.29
N ARG A 82 7.21 5.23 -33.56
CA ARG A 82 6.48 5.82 -34.69
C ARG A 82 4.98 5.58 -34.64
N GLN A 83 4.55 4.37 -34.26
CA GLN A 83 3.13 4.09 -34.08
C GLN A 83 2.51 4.96 -32.99
N ILE A 84 3.21 5.13 -31.85
CA ILE A 84 2.74 5.98 -30.75
C ILE A 84 2.75 7.47 -31.15
N ALA A 85 3.80 7.93 -31.86
CA ALA A 85 3.85 9.29 -32.38
C ALA A 85 2.68 9.59 -33.35
N ALA A 86 2.34 8.62 -34.21
CA ALA A 86 1.22 8.76 -35.14
C ALA A 86 -0.12 8.90 -34.42
N ILE A 87 -0.42 8.05 -33.43
CA ILE A 87 -1.69 8.14 -32.68
C ILE A 87 -1.80 9.39 -31.81
N GLU A 88 -0.68 9.95 -31.34
CA GLU A 88 -0.66 11.25 -30.64
C GLU A 88 -0.70 12.45 -31.60
N GLY A 89 -0.21 12.28 -32.83
CA GLY A 89 -0.05 13.36 -33.80
C GLY A 89 1.21 14.20 -33.57
N THR A 90 2.32 13.56 -33.19
CA THR A 90 3.63 14.20 -32.99
C THR A 90 4.64 13.81 -34.06
N GLU A 91 5.72 14.59 -34.20
CA GLU A 91 6.78 14.32 -35.18
C GLU A 91 7.54 13.02 -34.88
N THR A 92 7.78 12.74 -33.60
CA THR A 92 8.50 11.55 -33.16
C THR A 92 7.99 11.04 -31.82
N GLY A 93 8.39 9.81 -31.50
CA GLY A 93 8.09 9.13 -30.25
C GLY A 93 9.27 8.25 -29.83
N TYR A 94 9.57 8.23 -28.53
CA TYR A 94 10.61 7.39 -27.93
C TYR A 94 10.03 6.56 -26.79
N CYS A 95 10.34 5.27 -26.77
CA CYS A 95 9.80 4.35 -25.78
C CYS A 95 10.83 4.04 -24.69
N THR A 96 10.40 4.11 -23.43
CA THR A 96 11.24 3.96 -22.24
C THR A 96 10.84 2.73 -21.41
N ALA A 97 11.71 2.35 -20.47
CA ALA A 97 11.48 1.21 -19.58
C ALA A 97 10.21 1.31 -18.71
N SER A 98 9.69 2.52 -18.45
CA SER A 98 8.46 2.73 -17.67
C SER A 98 7.87 4.13 -17.90
N GLY A 99 6.60 4.34 -17.55
CA GLY A 99 6.00 5.68 -17.54
C GLY A 99 6.77 6.69 -16.68
N MET A 100 7.24 6.25 -15.50
CA MET A 100 8.07 7.09 -14.63
C MET A 100 9.40 7.47 -15.30
N SER A 101 9.99 6.57 -16.08
CA SER A 101 11.19 6.87 -16.85
C SER A 101 10.94 7.88 -17.97
N ALA A 102 9.75 7.86 -18.58
CA ALA A 102 9.36 8.89 -19.55
C ALA A 102 9.24 10.26 -18.87
N ILE A 103 8.49 10.32 -17.76
CA ILE A 103 8.26 11.55 -16.99
C ILE A 103 9.59 12.14 -16.48
N SER A 104 10.42 11.34 -15.82
CA SER A 104 11.66 11.83 -15.24
C SER A 104 12.66 12.31 -16.29
N SER A 105 12.75 11.63 -17.44
CA SER A 105 13.65 12.04 -18.54
C SER A 105 13.22 13.38 -19.13
N VAL A 106 11.92 13.61 -19.34
CA VAL A 106 11.42 14.90 -19.84
C VAL A 106 11.67 16.02 -18.84
N LEU A 107 11.37 15.79 -17.55
CA LEU A 107 11.56 16.81 -16.52
C LEU A 107 13.03 17.18 -16.33
N LEU A 108 13.94 16.20 -16.31
CA LEU A 108 15.38 16.45 -16.20
C LEU A 108 15.97 17.09 -17.47
N HIS A 109 15.36 16.89 -18.63
CA HIS A 109 15.76 17.56 -19.87
C HIS A 109 15.34 19.03 -19.89
N LEU A 110 14.09 19.31 -19.52
CA LEU A 110 13.50 20.63 -19.64
C LEU A 110 13.81 21.54 -18.44
N CYS A 111 14.12 20.96 -17.27
CA CYS A 111 14.38 21.71 -16.06
C CYS A 111 15.79 21.41 -15.53
N ASN A 112 16.67 22.42 -15.64
CA ASN A 112 18.01 22.35 -15.07
C ASN A 112 17.98 22.37 -13.54
N SER A 113 19.11 21.97 -12.92
CA SER A 113 19.31 22.05 -11.48
C SER A 113 19.02 23.47 -10.95
N GLY A 114 18.26 23.59 -9.87
CA GLY A 114 17.81 24.88 -9.31
C GLY A 114 16.59 25.51 -10.01
N GLY A 115 16.05 24.87 -11.05
CA GLY A 115 14.89 25.34 -11.79
C GLY A 115 13.55 25.21 -11.04
N HIS A 116 12.47 25.55 -11.74
CA HIS A 116 11.11 25.56 -11.18
C HIS A 116 10.10 24.89 -12.13
N VAL A 117 9.22 24.08 -11.54
CA VAL A 117 8.08 23.42 -12.21
C VAL A 117 6.79 23.91 -11.57
N VAL A 118 5.77 24.20 -12.38
CA VAL A 118 4.38 24.31 -11.90
C VAL A 118 3.67 23.01 -12.26
N ALA A 119 2.99 22.39 -11.31
CA ALA A 119 2.33 21.11 -11.54
C ALA A 119 0.91 21.07 -10.97
N ALA A 120 0.04 20.25 -11.56
CA ALA A 120 -1.28 20.00 -10.97
C ALA A 120 -1.14 19.37 -9.58
N LYS A 121 -1.98 19.77 -8.62
CA LYS A 121 -2.02 19.17 -7.27
C LYS A 121 -2.53 17.72 -7.25
N THR A 122 -3.29 17.32 -8.28
CA THR A 122 -3.81 15.95 -8.42
C THR A 122 -3.06 15.23 -9.54
N LEU A 123 -2.11 14.39 -9.14
CA LEU A 123 -1.27 13.58 -10.01
C LEU A 123 -1.18 12.14 -9.50
N TYR A 124 -0.68 11.26 -10.35
CA TYR A 124 -0.17 9.96 -9.98
C TYR A 124 0.84 10.09 -8.83
N GLY A 125 0.69 9.28 -7.79
CA GLY A 125 1.50 9.37 -6.57
C GLY A 125 3.01 9.28 -6.83
N GLY A 126 3.45 8.53 -7.85
CA GLY A 126 4.86 8.48 -8.25
C GLY A 126 5.37 9.79 -8.86
N SER A 127 4.55 10.47 -9.68
CA SER A 127 4.89 11.78 -10.24
C SER A 127 4.93 12.85 -9.16
N HIS A 128 3.98 12.79 -8.21
CA HIS A 128 3.99 13.68 -7.04
C HIS A 128 5.26 13.47 -6.21
N ALA A 129 5.60 12.24 -5.83
CA ALA A 129 6.81 11.96 -5.06
C ALA A 129 8.10 12.38 -5.78
N LEU A 130 8.16 12.22 -7.11
CA LEU A 130 9.27 12.68 -7.94
C LEU A 130 9.46 14.21 -7.84
N LEU A 131 8.37 14.97 -7.99
CA LEU A 131 8.36 16.43 -8.00
C LEU A 131 8.54 17.05 -6.61
N THR A 132 7.94 16.46 -5.58
CA THR A 132 7.94 16.98 -4.20
C THR A 132 9.25 16.66 -3.47
N HIS A 133 9.79 15.46 -3.65
CA HIS A 133 10.91 14.99 -2.84
C HIS A 133 12.17 14.73 -3.66
N PHE A 134 12.09 13.90 -4.70
CA PHE A 134 13.29 13.40 -5.36
C PHE A 134 14.05 14.48 -6.13
N LEU A 135 13.37 15.23 -7.01
CA LEU A 135 14.00 16.28 -7.81
C LEU A 135 14.46 17.46 -6.95
N GLN A 136 13.72 17.79 -5.89
CA GLN A 136 14.14 18.79 -4.91
C GLN A 136 15.44 18.36 -4.21
N GLN A 137 15.53 17.13 -3.72
CA GLN A 137 16.70 16.64 -2.99
C GLN A 137 17.92 16.42 -3.87
N LYS A 138 17.72 15.96 -5.11
CA LYS A 138 18.83 15.56 -6.00
C LYS A 138 19.28 16.67 -6.95
N CYS A 139 18.38 17.56 -7.34
CA CYS A 139 18.63 18.58 -8.36
C CYS A 139 18.25 19.99 -7.91
N ASN A 140 17.74 20.17 -6.68
CA ASN A 140 17.20 21.45 -6.21
C ASN A 140 16.13 22.05 -7.15
N ILE A 141 15.42 21.20 -7.89
CA ILE A 141 14.30 21.61 -8.72
C ILE A 141 13.08 21.74 -7.81
N THR A 142 12.54 22.94 -7.72
CA THR A 142 11.38 23.26 -6.87
C THR A 142 10.09 23.11 -7.66
N THR A 143 9.01 22.70 -7.00
CA THR A 143 7.69 22.55 -7.63
C THR A 143 6.63 23.35 -6.88
N THR A 144 5.83 24.14 -7.60
CA THR A 144 4.60 24.75 -7.07
C THR A 144 3.38 23.96 -7.56
N PHE A 145 2.60 23.43 -6.63
CA PHE A 145 1.38 22.68 -6.95
C PHE A 145 0.15 23.58 -6.96
N VAL A 146 -0.66 23.50 -8.01
CA VAL A 146 -1.84 24.36 -8.25
C VAL A 146 -3.08 23.55 -8.62
N ASP A 147 -4.27 24.12 -8.47
CA ASP A 147 -5.48 23.57 -9.09
C ASP A 147 -5.43 23.81 -10.60
N ILE A 148 -5.37 22.73 -11.38
CA ILE A 148 -5.27 22.83 -12.84
C ILE A 148 -6.54 23.38 -13.51
N ALA A 149 -7.67 23.38 -12.78
CA ALA A 149 -8.91 23.99 -13.24
C ALA A 149 -8.95 25.51 -13.00
N ASP A 150 -8.09 26.04 -12.12
CA ASP A 150 -7.97 27.47 -11.84
C ASP A 150 -6.85 28.08 -12.71
N LEU A 151 -7.26 28.65 -13.84
CA LEU A 151 -6.33 29.23 -14.82
C LEU A 151 -5.55 30.42 -14.25
N GLU A 152 -6.15 31.19 -13.32
CA GLU A 152 -5.51 32.34 -12.69
C GLU A 152 -4.46 31.88 -11.67
N GLU A 153 -4.75 30.86 -10.88
CA GLU A 153 -3.77 30.23 -9.98
C GLU A 153 -2.57 29.70 -10.76
N VAL A 154 -2.82 28.96 -11.85
CA VAL A 154 -1.77 28.44 -12.75
C VAL A 154 -0.92 29.58 -13.32
N GLU A 155 -1.56 30.64 -13.83
CA GLU A 155 -0.85 31.79 -14.35
C GLU A 155 0.04 32.43 -13.27
N ASN A 156 -0.52 32.71 -12.09
CA ASN A 156 0.20 33.38 -10.99
C ASN A 156 1.37 32.56 -10.44
N ALA A 157 1.27 31.24 -10.44
CA ALA A 157 2.36 30.36 -10.00
C ALA A 157 3.55 30.33 -10.99
N MET A 158 3.33 30.65 -12.27
CA MET A 158 4.39 30.67 -13.27
C MET A 158 5.19 31.97 -13.25
N ILE A 159 6.45 31.85 -12.88
CA ILE A 159 7.46 32.92 -12.85
C ILE A 159 8.23 32.93 -14.17
N GLU A 160 8.10 34.01 -14.95
CA GLU A 160 8.80 34.20 -16.23
C GLU A 160 10.33 34.13 -16.06
N GLY A 161 11.02 33.45 -16.97
CA GLY A 161 12.47 33.24 -16.92
C GLY A 161 12.98 32.27 -15.84
N LYS A 162 12.11 31.79 -14.94
CA LYS A 162 12.46 30.81 -13.90
C LYS A 162 11.70 29.48 -14.04
N THR A 163 10.42 29.55 -14.36
CA THR A 163 9.58 28.35 -14.55
C THR A 163 9.87 27.76 -15.92
N SER A 164 10.26 26.49 -15.95
CA SER A 164 10.57 25.82 -17.22
C SER A 164 9.44 24.95 -17.72
N VAL A 165 8.66 24.37 -16.81
CA VAL A 165 7.65 23.35 -17.14
C VAL A 165 6.34 23.61 -16.40
N LEU A 166 5.23 23.49 -17.13
CA LEU A 166 3.89 23.24 -16.61
C LEU A 166 3.55 21.76 -16.85
N TYR A 167 3.38 20.98 -15.78
CA TYR A 167 3.14 19.54 -15.84
C TYR A 167 1.77 19.14 -15.28
N PHE A 168 0.98 18.39 -16.04
CA PHE A 168 -0.32 17.89 -15.59
C PHE A 168 -0.77 16.63 -16.34
N GLU A 169 -1.79 15.95 -15.80
CA GLU A 169 -2.49 14.86 -16.47
C GLU A 169 -3.66 15.41 -17.30
N SER A 170 -3.87 14.85 -18.50
CA SER A 170 -5.04 15.21 -19.35
C SER A 170 -6.37 14.99 -18.62
N ILE A 171 -6.47 13.88 -17.88
CA ILE A 171 -7.55 13.54 -16.95
C ILE A 171 -6.90 13.01 -15.67
N SER A 172 -7.01 13.74 -14.56
CA SER A 172 -6.33 13.42 -13.31
C SER A 172 -6.92 12.19 -12.61
N ASN A 173 -6.08 11.25 -12.19
CA ASN A 173 -6.49 10.14 -11.33
C ASN A 173 -6.32 10.51 -9.83
N PRO A 174 -7.28 10.24 -8.92
CA PRO A 174 -8.54 9.49 -9.11
C PRO A 174 -9.79 10.36 -9.30
N THR A 175 -9.71 11.68 -9.19
CA THR A 175 -10.89 12.56 -9.17
C THR A 175 -11.46 12.89 -10.56
N LEU A 176 -10.77 12.49 -11.62
CA LEU A 176 -11.17 12.63 -13.03
C LEU A 176 -11.37 14.09 -13.48
N ILE A 177 -10.65 15.01 -12.84
CA ILE A 177 -10.52 16.40 -13.27
C ILE A 177 -9.95 16.43 -14.69
N VAL A 178 -10.58 17.18 -15.59
CA VAL A 178 -10.14 17.33 -16.98
C VAL A 178 -9.43 18.67 -17.14
N ALA A 179 -8.17 18.65 -17.57
CA ALA A 179 -7.37 19.85 -17.77
C ALA A 179 -7.75 20.58 -19.07
N ASN A 180 -7.87 21.91 -19.03
CA ASN A 180 -8.11 22.73 -20.22
C ASN A 180 -6.82 22.95 -21.02
N ILE A 181 -6.38 21.90 -21.73
CA ILE A 181 -5.08 21.87 -22.42
C ILE A 181 -4.85 23.09 -23.33
N PRO A 182 -5.81 23.54 -24.16
CA PRO A 182 -5.63 24.71 -25.01
C PRO A 182 -5.35 26.00 -24.25
N GLU A 183 -6.12 26.31 -23.22
CA GLU A 183 -5.91 27.56 -22.45
C GLU A 183 -4.68 27.47 -21.56
N LEU A 184 -4.42 26.33 -20.92
CA LEU A 184 -3.20 26.12 -20.14
C LEU A 184 -1.94 26.27 -21.00
N SER A 185 -1.97 25.73 -22.22
CA SER A 185 -0.86 25.85 -23.18
C SER A 185 -0.63 27.30 -23.59
N LYS A 186 -1.72 28.02 -23.92
CA LYS A 186 -1.64 29.44 -24.26
C LYS A 186 -1.03 30.28 -23.13
N ILE A 187 -1.46 30.05 -21.88
CA ILE A 187 -0.95 30.78 -20.70
C ILE A 187 0.53 30.45 -20.45
N ALA A 188 0.90 29.17 -20.53
CA ALA A 188 2.30 28.75 -20.36
C ALA A 188 3.21 29.31 -21.46
N HIS A 189 2.80 29.22 -22.72
CA HIS A 189 3.56 29.70 -23.88
C HIS A 189 3.75 31.22 -23.84
N ALA A 190 2.77 31.98 -23.35
CA ALA A 190 2.90 33.43 -23.16
C ALA A 190 4.05 33.81 -22.20
N LYS A 191 4.47 32.89 -21.32
CA LYS A 191 5.59 33.06 -20.37
C LYS A 191 6.84 32.26 -20.77
N GLY A 192 6.86 31.66 -21.96
CA GLY A 192 7.95 30.80 -22.42
C GLY A 192 8.07 29.45 -21.69
N VAL A 193 7.03 29.03 -20.96
CA VAL A 193 7.00 27.77 -20.21
C VAL A 193 6.58 26.61 -21.11
N LYS A 194 7.25 25.46 -21.00
CA LYS A 194 6.91 24.25 -21.76
C LYS A 194 5.78 23.47 -21.10
N VAL A 195 4.84 22.97 -21.91
CA VAL A 195 3.71 22.17 -21.42
C VAL A 195 3.96 20.68 -21.64
N VAL A 196 3.99 19.94 -20.54
CA VAL A 196 4.16 18.49 -20.54
C VAL A 196 2.88 17.84 -20.01
N VAL A 197 2.22 17.05 -20.86
CA VAL A 197 0.96 16.39 -20.52
C VAL A 197 1.14 14.89 -20.40
N ASP A 198 0.76 14.32 -19.26
CA ASP A 198 0.59 12.87 -19.14
C ASP A 198 -0.78 12.47 -19.72
N ASN A 199 -0.74 11.66 -20.79
CA ASN A 199 -1.92 11.16 -21.49
C ASN A 199 -2.07 9.64 -21.37
N THR A 200 -1.64 9.07 -20.24
CA THR A 200 -1.74 7.64 -19.92
C THR A 200 -3.15 7.06 -20.12
N PHE A 201 -4.20 7.88 -19.95
CA PHE A 201 -5.58 7.42 -20.13
C PHE A 201 -5.91 7.01 -21.57
N THR A 202 -5.29 7.63 -22.59
CA THR A 202 -5.05 7.11 -23.97
C THR A 202 -5.13 8.23 -25.02
N PRO A 203 -4.30 8.19 -26.08
CA PRO A 203 -4.45 9.05 -27.26
C PRO A 203 -5.81 8.91 -27.96
N MET A 204 -6.52 7.79 -27.77
CA MET A 204 -7.83 7.60 -28.41
C MET A 204 -8.87 8.60 -27.90
N ILE A 205 -8.79 9.08 -26.66
CA ILE A 205 -9.81 9.98 -26.08
C ILE A 205 -9.43 11.44 -26.31
N LEU A 206 -8.18 11.79 -26.03
CA LEU A 206 -7.60 13.12 -26.20
C LEU A 206 -6.27 13.00 -26.92
N SER A 207 -5.93 13.99 -27.75
CA SER A 207 -4.62 14.12 -28.40
C SER A 207 -3.98 15.44 -27.97
N PRO A 208 -3.33 15.50 -26.79
CA PRO A 208 -2.84 16.75 -26.21
C PRO A 208 -1.90 17.55 -27.09
N ALA A 209 -1.09 16.90 -27.93
CA ALA A 209 -0.21 17.58 -28.87
C ALA A 209 -1.01 18.48 -29.84
N LYS A 210 -2.16 18.02 -30.33
CA LYS A 210 -3.07 18.80 -31.18
C LYS A 210 -3.83 19.89 -30.42
N LEU A 211 -3.76 19.88 -29.09
CA LEU A 211 -4.41 20.83 -28.18
C LEU A 211 -3.43 21.84 -27.58
N GLY A 212 -2.13 21.78 -27.95
CA GLY A 212 -1.13 22.76 -27.54
C GLY A 212 -0.01 22.24 -26.62
N ALA A 213 -0.04 20.97 -26.22
CA ALA A 213 1.05 20.40 -25.43
C ALA A 213 2.36 20.33 -26.24
N ASP A 214 3.50 20.70 -25.63
CA ASP A 214 4.82 20.57 -26.25
C ASP A 214 5.32 19.12 -26.23
N VAL A 215 5.09 18.41 -25.12
CA VAL A 215 5.51 17.02 -24.94
C VAL A 215 4.39 16.22 -24.28
N VAL A 216 4.12 15.03 -24.81
CA VAL A 216 3.16 14.08 -24.25
C VAL A 216 3.91 12.87 -23.70
N VAL A 217 3.57 12.44 -22.49
CA VAL A 217 4.12 11.24 -21.86
C VAL A 217 3.04 10.21 -21.58
N HIS A 218 3.41 8.93 -21.63
CA HIS A 218 2.51 7.83 -21.32
C HIS A 218 3.16 6.77 -20.45
N SER A 219 2.37 6.18 -19.56
CA SER A 219 2.55 4.79 -19.14
C SER A 219 1.88 3.86 -20.15
N ILE A 220 2.66 3.26 -21.03
CA ILE A 220 2.19 2.25 -22.00
C ILE A 220 1.57 1.04 -21.27
N SER A 221 2.03 0.77 -20.04
CA SER A 221 1.56 -0.31 -19.16
C SER A 221 0.04 -0.39 -18.96
N LYS A 222 -0.69 0.69 -19.27
CA LYS A 222 -2.13 0.83 -19.05
C LYS A 222 -2.92 0.42 -20.30
N TYR A 223 -3.70 1.33 -20.88
CA TYR A 223 -4.57 1.02 -22.01
C TYR A 223 -3.80 0.62 -23.28
N MET A 224 -2.61 1.16 -23.53
CA MET A 224 -1.85 0.80 -24.74
C MET A 224 -1.48 -0.68 -24.75
N SER A 225 -0.91 -1.20 -23.66
CA SER A 225 -0.71 -2.65 -23.48
C SER A 225 -2.04 -3.38 -23.33
N GLY A 226 -2.82 -3.07 -22.30
CA GLY A 226 -4.16 -3.63 -22.08
C GLY A 226 -4.23 -5.00 -21.39
N GLU A 227 -3.09 -5.62 -21.08
CA GLU A 227 -3.01 -6.98 -20.49
C GLU A 227 -2.40 -7.05 -19.08
N ALA A 228 -2.06 -5.89 -18.48
CA ALA A 228 -1.52 -5.80 -17.11
C ALA A 228 -0.25 -6.65 -16.85
N ASP A 229 0.58 -6.82 -17.88
CA ASP A 229 1.73 -7.72 -17.95
C ASP A 229 3.06 -7.00 -18.25
N ILE A 230 3.00 -5.84 -18.90
CA ILE A 230 4.16 -5.08 -19.36
C ILE A 230 4.27 -3.74 -18.61
N ILE A 231 5.48 -3.42 -18.14
CA ILE A 231 5.84 -2.06 -17.70
C ILE A 231 6.62 -1.37 -18.83
N ALA A 232 6.10 -0.23 -19.29
CA ALA A 232 6.68 0.53 -20.38
C ALA A 232 6.21 1.99 -20.35
N GLY A 233 6.99 2.89 -20.97
CA GLY A 233 6.63 4.30 -21.14
C GLY A 233 6.88 4.82 -22.55
N ALA A 234 6.30 5.98 -22.87
CA ALA A 234 6.54 6.70 -24.11
C ALA A 234 6.68 8.20 -23.87
N ILE A 235 7.48 8.85 -24.71
CA ILE A 235 7.60 10.31 -24.84
C ILE A 235 7.30 10.65 -26.29
N CYS A 236 6.40 11.59 -26.54
CA CYS A 236 5.98 12.03 -27.87
C CYS A 236 6.09 13.55 -27.96
N GLY A 237 6.64 14.08 -29.05
CA GLY A 237 6.83 15.53 -29.21
C GLY A 237 7.64 15.89 -30.46
N PRO A 238 8.16 17.13 -30.53
CA PRO A 238 9.06 17.57 -31.59
C PRO A 238 10.31 16.69 -31.69
N ALA A 239 10.76 16.44 -32.92
CA ALA A 239 11.98 15.67 -33.16
C ALA A 239 13.18 16.27 -32.45
N GLU A 240 13.31 17.61 -32.48
CA GLU A 240 14.39 18.33 -31.83
C GLU A 240 14.50 18.02 -30.31
N ILE A 241 13.40 18.09 -29.57
CA ILE A 241 13.40 17.86 -28.12
C ILE A 241 13.77 16.40 -27.80
N VAL A 242 13.18 15.45 -28.53
CA VAL A 242 13.46 14.02 -28.32
C VAL A 242 14.87 13.64 -28.73
N ASP A 243 15.42 14.26 -29.79
CA ASP A 243 16.79 14.04 -30.24
C ASP A 243 17.80 14.58 -29.22
N GLN A 244 17.54 15.76 -28.65
CA GLN A 244 18.37 16.31 -27.56
C GLN A 244 18.35 15.42 -26.32
N MET A 245 17.21 14.82 -25.97
CA MET A 245 17.15 13.84 -24.87
C MET A 245 17.97 12.58 -25.14
N ARG A 246 18.25 12.27 -26.41
CA ARG A 246 19.09 11.15 -26.86
C ARG A 246 20.53 11.55 -27.13
N ASP A 247 20.93 12.77 -26.80
CA ASP A 247 22.32 13.20 -26.90
C ASP A 247 23.22 12.32 -26.02
N PRO A 248 24.34 11.77 -26.53
CA PRO A 248 25.17 10.83 -25.79
C PRO A 248 25.97 11.46 -24.64
N HIS A 249 26.09 12.78 -24.60
CA HIS A 249 26.87 13.50 -23.59
C HIS A 249 26.01 13.99 -22.42
N GLN A 250 24.82 14.53 -22.73
CA GLN A 250 23.97 15.20 -21.72
C GLN A 250 22.50 14.74 -21.73
N GLY A 251 22.07 13.99 -22.75
CA GLY A 251 20.68 13.58 -22.90
C GLY A 251 20.26 12.54 -21.85
N PRO A 252 19.19 12.77 -21.06
CA PRO A 252 18.80 11.86 -19.99
C PRO A 252 18.42 10.45 -20.47
N LEU A 253 17.92 10.29 -21.71
CA LEU A 253 17.61 8.96 -22.25
C LEU A 253 18.88 8.13 -22.52
N MET A 254 19.99 8.79 -22.85
CA MET A 254 21.27 8.13 -23.04
C MET A 254 22.05 7.93 -21.75
N VAL A 255 22.12 8.97 -20.92
CA VAL A 255 22.97 8.99 -19.72
C VAL A 255 22.35 8.16 -18.59
N LEU A 256 21.04 8.27 -18.36
CA LEU A 256 20.34 7.48 -17.33
C LEU A 256 19.93 6.10 -17.85
N GLY A 257 19.87 5.93 -19.18
CA GLY A 257 19.66 4.66 -19.86
C GLY A 257 18.34 3.92 -19.61
N PRO A 258 17.16 4.58 -19.54
CA PRO A 258 15.86 3.90 -19.36
C PRO A 258 15.40 3.15 -20.63
N THR A 259 16.18 2.17 -21.05
CA THR A 259 16.09 1.50 -22.36
C THR A 259 14.97 0.47 -22.36
N MET A 260 14.10 0.50 -23.38
CA MET A 260 13.07 -0.51 -23.57
C MET A 260 13.64 -1.81 -24.16
N ASN A 261 13.13 -2.95 -23.67
CA ASN A 261 13.42 -4.26 -24.25
C ASN A 261 12.71 -4.42 -25.63
N PRO A 262 13.44 -4.75 -26.72
CA PRO A 262 12.85 -4.88 -28.05
C PRO A 262 11.77 -5.97 -28.16
N LYS A 263 11.84 -7.04 -27.35
CA LYS A 263 10.78 -8.07 -27.31
C LYS A 263 9.45 -7.49 -26.84
N LEU A 264 9.49 -6.66 -25.80
CA LEU A 264 8.29 -5.96 -25.31
C LEU A 264 7.80 -4.94 -26.33
N ALA A 265 8.71 -4.24 -27.02
CA ALA A 265 8.32 -3.30 -28.07
C ALA A 265 7.56 -3.99 -29.21
N PHE A 266 8.00 -5.19 -29.61
CA PHE A 266 7.30 -6.01 -30.60
C PHE A 266 5.89 -6.41 -30.12
N GLU A 267 5.77 -6.93 -28.89
CA GLU A 267 4.48 -7.33 -28.31
C GLU A 267 3.49 -6.16 -28.26
N ILE A 268 3.94 -4.99 -27.78
CA ILE A 268 3.11 -3.78 -27.71
C ILE A 268 2.72 -3.30 -29.12
N SER A 269 3.63 -3.35 -30.10
CA SER A 269 3.33 -2.99 -31.49
C SER A 269 2.20 -3.85 -32.07
N GLY A 270 2.12 -5.12 -31.66
CA GLY A 270 1.00 -6.00 -32.00
C GLY A 270 -0.32 -5.64 -31.32
N ARG A 271 -0.28 -4.90 -30.20
CA ARG A 271 -1.45 -4.54 -29.38
C ARG A 271 -2.06 -3.17 -29.68
N LEU A 272 -1.32 -2.26 -30.32
CA LEU A 272 -1.82 -0.94 -30.70
C LEU A 272 -2.94 -0.98 -31.77
N PRO A 273 -2.90 -1.83 -32.81
CA PRO A 273 -3.94 -1.85 -33.84
C PRO A 273 -5.35 -2.08 -33.31
N HIS A 274 -5.50 -2.86 -32.24
CA HIS A 274 -6.81 -3.12 -31.62
C HIS A 274 -7.12 -2.21 -30.41
N LEU A 275 -6.27 -1.22 -30.10
CA LEU A 275 -6.51 -0.24 -29.04
C LEU A 275 -7.82 0.51 -29.24
N SER A 276 -8.11 0.93 -30.48
CA SER A 276 -9.33 1.68 -30.83
C SER A 276 -10.60 0.88 -30.48
N MET A 277 -10.62 -0.42 -30.79
CA MET A 277 -11.73 -1.32 -30.47
C MET A 277 -11.90 -1.50 -28.97
N ARG A 278 -10.80 -1.73 -28.24
CA ARG A 278 -10.81 -1.87 -26.78
C ARG A 278 -11.35 -0.60 -26.12
N MET A 279 -10.87 0.57 -26.53
CA MET A 279 -11.32 1.85 -25.97
C MET A 279 -12.80 2.13 -26.22
N LYS A 280 -13.31 1.89 -27.44
CA LYS A 280 -14.76 2.00 -27.72
C LYS A 280 -15.58 1.12 -26.76
N LYS A 281 -15.11 -0.09 -26.44
CA LYS A 281 -15.79 -0.99 -25.48
C LYS A 281 -15.68 -0.53 -24.04
N HIS A 282 -14.49 -0.12 -23.58
CA HIS A 282 -14.27 0.44 -22.25
C HIS A 282 -15.19 1.64 -21.99
N CYS A 283 -15.17 2.64 -22.88
CA CYS A 283 -15.96 3.86 -22.74
C CYS A 283 -17.47 3.57 -22.74
N LYS A 284 -17.95 2.78 -23.71
CA LYS A 284 -19.37 2.42 -23.81
C LYS A 284 -19.87 1.68 -22.56
N ARG A 285 -19.05 0.78 -22.00
CA ARG A 285 -19.41 0.05 -20.79
C ARG A 285 -19.39 0.96 -19.56
N ALA A 286 -18.36 1.78 -19.40
CA ALA A 286 -18.27 2.72 -18.29
C ALA A 286 -19.50 3.65 -18.25
N MET A 287 -19.87 4.26 -19.38
CA MET A 287 -21.09 5.07 -19.47
C MET A 287 -22.35 4.28 -19.06
N LYS A 288 -22.51 3.06 -19.56
CA LYS A 288 -23.68 2.22 -19.22
C LYS A 288 -23.71 1.85 -17.73
N PHE A 289 -22.55 1.58 -17.12
CA PHE A 289 -22.44 1.31 -15.67
C PHE A 289 -22.82 2.53 -14.84
N VAL A 290 -22.23 3.70 -15.11
CA VAL A 290 -22.51 4.89 -14.28
C VAL A 290 -23.97 5.31 -14.36
N THR A 291 -24.59 5.24 -15.54
CA THR A 291 -26.04 5.49 -15.69
C THR A 291 -26.85 4.51 -14.86
N LYS A 292 -26.54 3.21 -14.94
CA LYS A 292 -27.27 2.18 -14.19
C LYS A 292 -27.04 2.25 -12.68
N ILE A 293 -25.85 2.65 -12.23
CA ILE A 293 -25.55 2.88 -10.80
C ILE A 293 -26.40 4.03 -10.27
N LYS A 294 -26.50 5.14 -11.01
CA LYS A 294 -27.35 6.28 -10.63
C LYS A 294 -28.84 5.94 -10.61
N GLU A 295 -29.32 5.11 -11.54
CA GLU A 295 -30.69 4.60 -11.52
C GLU A 295 -30.95 3.67 -10.31
N LEU A 296 -29.94 2.87 -9.93
CA LEU A 296 -30.03 1.91 -8.82
C LEU A 296 -30.05 2.60 -7.45
N ASP A 297 -29.20 3.61 -7.25
CA ASP A 297 -29.21 4.45 -6.06
C ASP A 297 -28.83 5.90 -6.41
N PRO A 298 -29.82 6.81 -6.50
CA PRO A 298 -29.59 8.23 -6.78
C PRO A 298 -28.73 8.95 -5.73
N ASN A 299 -28.55 8.39 -4.54
CA ASN A 299 -27.74 9.00 -3.48
C ASN A 299 -26.24 8.67 -3.58
N LEU A 300 -25.85 7.73 -4.45
CA LEU A 300 -24.43 7.45 -4.68
C LEU A 300 -23.80 8.59 -5.46
N VAL A 301 -22.70 9.11 -4.91
CA VAL A 301 -21.87 10.09 -5.62
C VAL A 301 -20.98 9.32 -6.60
N VAL A 302 -21.23 9.54 -7.89
CA VAL A 302 -20.48 8.92 -9.00
C VAL A 302 -19.71 10.01 -9.72
N LEU A 303 -18.39 9.86 -9.83
CA LEU A 303 -17.53 10.75 -10.59
C LEU A 303 -17.23 10.11 -11.94
N TYR A 304 -17.70 10.72 -13.02
CA TYR A 304 -17.38 10.31 -14.38
C TYR A 304 -17.49 11.50 -15.34
N PRO A 305 -16.43 11.83 -16.10
CA PRO A 305 -16.45 12.97 -17.03
C PRO A 305 -17.52 12.90 -18.13
N GLY A 306 -18.08 11.71 -18.40
CA GLY A 306 -19.16 11.54 -19.36
C GLY A 306 -20.56 11.86 -18.83
N LEU A 307 -20.74 12.09 -17.52
CA LEU A 307 -22.01 12.53 -16.94
C LEU A 307 -22.16 14.05 -17.12
N GLU A 308 -23.36 14.51 -17.49
CA GLU A 308 -23.62 15.94 -17.72
C GLU A 308 -23.41 16.81 -16.47
N GLU A 309 -23.60 16.25 -15.28
CA GLU A 309 -23.36 16.94 -14.01
C GLU A 309 -21.86 17.12 -13.67
N HIS A 310 -20.94 16.46 -14.40
CA HIS A 310 -19.52 16.60 -14.14
C HIS A 310 -19.07 18.01 -14.53
N PRO A 311 -18.36 18.76 -13.66
CA PRO A 311 -18.04 20.18 -13.92
C PRO A 311 -17.33 20.42 -15.27
N GLN A 312 -16.41 19.52 -15.64
CA GLN A 312 -15.70 19.59 -16.92
C GLN A 312 -16.30 18.74 -18.06
N HIS A 313 -17.56 18.29 -17.98
CA HIS A 313 -18.19 17.48 -19.04
C HIS A 313 -18.12 18.17 -20.42
N SER A 314 -18.60 19.41 -20.48
CA SER A 314 -18.62 20.22 -21.71
C SER A 314 -17.22 20.49 -22.26
N LEU A 315 -16.24 20.68 -21.37
CA LEU A 315 -14.83 20.87 -21.73
C LEU A 315 -14.24 19.60 -22.34
N LEU A 316 -14.41 18.44 -21.71
CA LEU A 316 -13.94 17.18 -22.29
C LEU A 316 -14.60 16.92 -23.64
N LYS A 317 -15.91 17.14 -23.75
CA LYS A 317 -16.66 16.95 -24.99
C LYS A 317 -16.14 17.82 -26.14
N SER A 318 -15.70 19.06 -25.87
CA SER A 318 -15.17 19.95 -26.89
C SER A 318 -13.76 19.57 -27.38
N MET A 319 -12.96 18.92 -26.51
CA MET A 319 -11.59 18.50 -26.82
C MET A 319 -11.47 17.04 -27.31
N SER A 320 -12.44 16.19 -26.97
CA SER A 320 -12.37 14.74 -27.19
C SER A 320 -12.48 14.30 -28.66
N ASN A 321 -11.87 13.16 -28.97
CA ASN A 321 -12.08 12.45 -30.22
C ASN A 321 -13.49 11.80 -30.21
N LYS A 322 -14.36 12.26 -31.13
CA LYS A 322 -15.82 12.00 -31.11
C LYS A 322 -16.22 10.51 -31.12
N ASP A 323 -15.39 9.64 -31.65
CA ASP A 323 -15.72 8.23 -31.90
C ASP A 323 -15.61 7.30 -30.69
N TYR A 324 -15.03 7.74 -29.58
CA TYR A 324 -14.63 6.85 -28.47
C TYR A 324 -15.50 7.01 -27.21
N GLY A 325 -15.77 8.24 -26.78
CA GLY A 325 -16.46 8.55 -25.53
C GLY A 325 -15.52 9.11 -24.45
N PHE A 326 -15.90 8.97 -23.18
CA PHE A 326 -15.32 9.74 -22.06
C PHE A 326 -14.38 8.94 -21.14
N GLY A 327 -13.89 7.79 -21.61
CA GLY A 327 -12.95 6.94 -20.87
C GLY A 327 -13.57 5.75 -20.15
N GLY A 328 -12.70 4.80 -19.79
CA GLY A 328 -13.06 3.53 -19.14
C GLY A 328 -12.94 3.55 -17.61
N VAL A 329 -12.73 4.71 -17.00
CA VAL A 329 -12.56 4.86 -15.55
C VAL A 329 -13.70 5.71 -15.00
N PHE A 330 -14.33 5.27 -13.90
CA PHE A 330 -15.23 6.08 -13.10
C PHE A 330 -14.95 5.83 -11.61
N CYS A 331 -15.42 6.72 -10.75
CA CYS A 331 -15.31 6.53 -9.30
C CYS A 331 -16.69 6.54 -8.63
N VAL A 332 -16.82 5.80 -7.53
CA VAL A 332 -17.98 5.83 -6.64
C VAL A 332 -17.48 6.15 -5.24
N ASP A 333 -18.01 7.22 -4.67
CA ASP A 333 -17.65 7.63 -3.32
C ASP A 333 -18.57 6.95 -2.29
N MET A 334 -18.00 5.97 -1.58
CA MET A 334 -18.66 5.23 -0.51
C MET A 334 -18.55 5.92 0.85
N LYS A 335 -18.02 7.15 0.87
CA LYS A 335 -17.78 8.04 2.03
C LYS A 335 -16.69 7.55 2.97
N THR A 336 -16.70 6.26 3.32
CA THR A 336 -15.71 5.68 4.23
C THR A 336 -14.98 4.53 3.58
N GLU A 337 -13.73 4.33 3.99
CA GLU A 337 -12.89 3.25 3.49
C GLU A 337 -13.51 1.87 3.79
N GLU A 338 -14.16 1.71 4.95
CA GLU A 338 -14.79 0.45 5.34
C GLU A 338 -15.95 0.08 4.39
N ARG A 339 -16.79 1.06 4.02
CA ARG A 339 -17.87 0.85 3.03
C ARG A 339 -17.30 0.57 1.64
N ALA A 340 -16.20 1.22 1.29
CA ALA A 340 -15.51 1.00 0.03
C ALA A 340 -14.97 -0.43 -0.06
N ASN A 341 -14.22 -0.85 0.96
CA ASN A 341 -13.63 -2.18 1.06
C ASN A 341 -14.70 -3.27 1.12
N LEU A 342 -15.78 -3.07 1.89
CA LEU A 342 -16.89 -4.02 1.94
C LEU A 342 -17.52 -4.25 0.56
N LEU A 343 -17.77 -3.17 -0.21
CA LEU A 343 -18.30 -3.29 -1.56
C LEU A 343 -17.31 -4.02 -2.48
N MET A 344 -16.02 -3.66 -2.44
CA MET A 344 -14.98 -4.31 -3.25
C MET A 344 -14.81 -5.79 -2.92
N ASP A 345 -14.85 -6.16 -1.64
CA ASP A 345 -14.79 -7.55 -1.17
C ASP A 345 -15.95 -8.37 -1.72
N LYS A 346 -17.20 -7.85 -1.66
CA LYS A 346 -18.37 -8.50 -2.26
C LYS A 346 -18.27 -8.58 -3.79
N LEU A 347 -17.77 -7.52 -4.43
CA LEU A 347 -17.60 -7.47 -5.88
C LEU A 347 -16.59 -8.52 -6.34
N GLN A 348 -15.46 -8.69 -5.67
CA GLN A 348 -14.45 -9.68 -6.04
C GLN A 348 -14.83 -11.10 -5.58
N ASN A 349 -15.05 -11.29 -4.28
CA ASN A 349 -15.06 -12.62 -3.66
C ASN A 349 -16.43 -13.30 -3.73
N ASN A 350 -17.52 -12.53 -3.76
CA ASN A 350 -18.88 -13.09 -3.77
C ASN A 350 -19.49 -13.13 -5.18
N SER A 351 -19.42 -12.01 -5.90
CA SER A 351 -20.10 -11.85 -7.19
C SER A 351 -19.20 -12.06 -8.39
N LYS A 352 -17.86 -12.02 -8.23
CA LYS A 352 -16.87 -12.16 -9.32
C LYS A 352 -17.03 -11.08 -10.40
N PHE A 353 -17.35 -9.86 -9.99
CA PHE A 353 -17.51 -8.69 -10.86
C PHE A 353 -16.17 -8.26 -11.48
N GLY A 354 -15.11 -8.24 -10.69
CA GLY A 354 -13.77 -7.80 -11.07
C GLY A 354 -12.75 -8.06 -9.96
N PHE A 355 -11.54 -7.54 -10.13
CA PHE A 355 -10.44 -7.71 -9.18
C PHE A 355 -10.11 -6.42 -8.45
N MET A 356 -9.69 -6.53 -7.20
CA MET A 356 -9.03 -5.47 -6.46
C MET A 356 -7.59 -5.35 -6.97
N GLY A 357 -7.24 -4.21 -7.54
CA GLY A 357 -5.93 -3.99 -8.14
C GLY A 357 -5.70 -2.52 -8.49
N VAL A 358 -4.49 -2.03 -8.17
CA VAL A 358 -4.14 -0.60 -8.29
C VAL A 358 -3.97 -0.11 -9.74
N SER A 359 -3.87 -1.01 -10.71
CA SER A 359 -3.70 -0.66 -12.13
C SER A 359 -5.04 -0.36 -12.84
N LEU A 360 -4.97 -0.02 -14.13
CA LEU A 360 -6.11 0.32 -14.98
C LEU A 360 -5.85 -0.09 -16.44
N GLY A 361 -6.91 -0.15 -17.24
CA GLY A 361 -6.86 -0.45 -18.67
C GLY A 361 -6.81 -1.93 -19.03
N TYR A 362 -7.06 -2.81 -18.05
CA TYR A 362 -7.10 -4.25 -18.22
C TYR A 362 -8.43 -4.73 -18.80
N TYR A 363 -8.45 -5.91 -19.44
CA TYR A 363 -9.66 -6.45 -20.05
C TYR A 363 -10.72 -6.93 -19.02
N GLU A 364 -10.31 -7.24 -17.78
CA GLU A 364 -11.21 -7.43 -16.64
C GLU A 364 -11.34 -6.15 -15.82
N THR A 365 -12.47 -5.98 -15.14
CA THR A 365 -12.70 -4.80 -14.30
C THR A 365 -11.75 -4.81 -13.11
N LEU A 366 -11.04 -3.71 -12.90
CA LEU A 366 -10.18 -3.48 -11.73
C LEU A 366 -10.82 -2.44 -10.81
N MET A 367 -10.66 -2.63 -9.50
CA MET A 367 -11.24 -1.80 -8.45
C MET A 367 -10.15 -1.46 -7.43
N THR A 368 -10.16 -0.25 -6.90
CA THR A 368 -9.24 0.12 -5.81
C THR A 368 -9.80 1.26 -4.98
N CYS A 369 -9.58 1.25 -3.66
CA CYS A 369 -9.86 2.40 -2.80
C CYS A 369 -8.72 3.41 -2.94
N SER A 370 -8.94 4.51 -3.67
CA SER A 370 -7.83 5.38 -4.11
C SER A 370 -7.11 6.08 -2.97
N SER A 371 -7.81 6.43 -1.89
CA SER A 371 -7.27 7.07 -0.68
C SER A 371 -6.15 6.25 -0.03
N SER A 372 -6.34 4.94 0.13
CA SER A 372 -5.40 4.04 0.80
C SER A 372 -4.44 3.32 -0.16
N SER A 373 -4.58 3.50 -1.47
CA SER A 373 -3.76 2.81 -2.49
C SER A 373 -3.00 3.75 -3.43
N THR A 374 -3.58 4.15 -4.56
CA THR A 374 -2.90 4.90 -5.64
C THR A 374 -2.41 6.27 -5.21
N ASN A 375 -2.96 6.80 -4.12
CA ASN A 375 -2.63 8.09 -3.54
C ASN A 375 -2.16 7.94 -2.08
N SER A 376 -1.66 6.76 -1.70
CA SER A 376 -1.13 6.49 -0.35
C SER A 376 0.10 7.36 -0.01
N MET A 377 0.78 7.88 -1.02
CA MET A 377 1.94 8.78 -0.89
C MET A 377 1.55 10.22 -0.57
N LEU A 378 0.27 10.57 -0.58
CA LEU A 378 -0.25 11.87 -0.12
C LEU A 378 -0.63 11.78 1.37
N ASP A 379 -0.35 12.84 2.13
CA ASP A 379 -0.87 12.97 3.49
C ASP A 379 -2.39 13.27 3.50
N ASP A 380 -3.03 13.22 4.67
CA ASP A 380 -4.49 13.41 4.77
C ASP A 380 -4.93 14.82 4.39
N LYS A 381 -4.10 15.84 4.63
CA LYS A 381 -4.40 17.23 4.24
C LYS A 381 -4.29 17.40 2.73
N GLU A 382 -3.29 16.77 2.11
CA GLU A 382 -3.11 16.74 0.66
C GLU A 382 -4.26 16.00 -0.02
N LYS A 383 -4.70 14.86 0.53
CA LYS A 383 -5.86 14.11 0.03
C LYS A 383 -7.15 14.92 0.10
N GLU A 384 -7.39 15.60 1.22
CA GLU A 384 -8.54 16.49 1.39
C GLU A 384 -8.51 17.63 0.37
N ARG A 385 -7.37 18.31 0.22
CA ARG A 385 -7.17 19.38 -0.79
C ARG A 385 -7.33 18.89 -2.23
N ALA A 386 -6.98 17.64 -2.50
CA ALA A 386 -7.14 17.00 -3.79
C ALA A 386 -8.57 16.45 -4.04
N GLY A 387 -9.48 16.55 -3.06
CA GLY A 387 -10.86 16.07 -3.17
C GLY A 387 -10.99 14.54 -3.14
N ILE A 388 -10.04 13.84 -2.53
CA ILE A 388 -10.02 12.37 -2.47
C ILE A 388 -10.69 11.92 -1.17
N SER A 389 -11.96 11.49 -1.29
CA SER A 389 -12.70 10.90 -0.16
C SER A 389 -12.04 9.60 0.34
N PRO A 390 -12.03 9.33 1.67
CA PRO A 390 -11.53 8.08 2.23
C PRO A 390 -12.19 6.83 1.61
N GLY A 391 -13.45 6.92 1.19
CA GLY A 391 -14.20 5.83 0.56
C GLY A 391 -14.27 5.87 -0.96
N LEU A 392 -13.39 6.62 -1.64
CA LEU A 392 -13.42 6.75 -3.09
C LEU A 392 -12.93 5.48 -3.79
N ILE A 393 -13.86 4.67 -4.30
CA ILE A 393 -13.52 3.51 -5.13
C ILE A 393 -13.35 3.98 -6.57
N ARG A 394 -12.20 3.69 -7.18
CA ARG A 394 -12.00 3.81 -8.61
C ARG A 394 -12.25 2.47 -9.30
N PHE A 395 -13.07 2.50 -10.34
CA PHE A 395 -13.35 1.38 -11.25
C PHE A 395 -12.67 1.61 -12.59
N SER A 396 -11.75 0.74 -13.00
CA SER A 396 -11.31 0.63 -14.39
C SER A 396 -12.09 -0.51 -15.05
N VAL A 397 -13.05 -0.15 -15.90
CA VAL A 397 -14.07 -1.07 -16.41
C VAL A 397 -13.49 -1.96 -17.49
N GLY A 398 -13.53 -3.28 -17.31
CA GLY A 398 -13.12 -4.24 -18.32
C GLY A 398 -14.18 -4.51 -19.40
N TYR A 399 -13.82 -5.29 -20.42
CA TYR A 399 -14.72 -5.70 -21.51
C TYR A 399 -14.97 -7.21 -21.63
N VAL A 400 -14.48 -8.03 -20.70
CA VAL A 400 -14.85 -9.46 -20.60
C VAL A 400 -16.23 -9.66 -19.96
N GLY A 401 -16.93 -10.74 -20.33
CA GLY A 401 -18.32 -11.03 -19.93
C GLY A 401 -19.37 -10.16 -20.63
N THR A 402 -20.66 -10.51 -20.53
CA THR A 402 -21.72 -9.61 -21.03
C THR A 402 -21.99 -8.47 -20.05
N PHE A 403 -22.58 -7.37 -20.52
CA PHE A 403 -22.94 -6.28 -19.62
C PHE A 403 -23.95 -6.76 -18.58
N GLU A 404 -24.94 -7.52 -19.01
CA GLU A 404 -26.05 -8.00 -18.18
C GLU A 404 -25.54 -8.92 -17.06
N GLN A 405 -24.56 -9.77 -17.37
CA GLN A 405 -23.85 -10.59 -16.38
C GLN A 405 -23.12 -9.72 -15.36
N LYS A 406 -22.24 -8.82 -15.82
CA LYS A 406 -21.45 -7.97 -14.92
C LYS A 406 -22.35 -7.02 -14.10
N TRP A 407 -23.45 -6.53 -14.68
CA TRP A 407 -24.44 -5.72 -13.98
C TRP A 407 -25.20 -6.52 -12.91
N SER A 408 -25.59 -7.76 -13.21
CA SER A 408 -26.19 -8.67 -12.22
C SER A 408 -25.22 -8.95 -11.06
N GLN A 409 -23.93 -9.13 -11.33
CA GLN A 409 -22.91 -9.31 -10.30
C GLN A 409 -22.76 -8.05 -9.44
N PHE A 410 -22.67 -6.87 -10.06
CA PHE A 410 -22.59 -5.60 -9.36
C PHE A 410 -23.81 -5.38 -8.45
N THR A 411 -25.02 -5.51 -9.01
CA THR A 411 -26.28 -5.32 -8.27
C THR A 411 -26.41 -6.32 -7.13
N LYS A 412 -26.07 -7.60 -7.34
CA LYS A 412 -26.03 -8.60 -6.28
C LYS A 412 -25.09 -8.17 -5.15
N ALA A 413 -23.84 -7.82 -5.44
CA ALA A 413 -22.88 -7.39 -4.44
C ALA A 413 -23.33 -6.12 -3.70
N TYR A 414 -23.89 -5.16 -4.44
CA TYR A 414 -24.38 -3.91 -3.88
C TYR A 414 -25.61 -4.12 -2.99
N SER A 415 -26.54 -4.97 -3.40
CA SER A 415 -27.71 -5.36 -2.60
C SER A 415 -27.30 -6.18 -1.38
N GLU A 416 -26.32 -7.08 -1.48
CA GLU A 416 -25.77 -7.81 -0.33
C GLU A 416 -25.08 -6.86 0.64
N MET A 417 -24.26 -5.91 0.15
CA MET A 417 -23.65 -4.87 0.98
C MET A 417 -24.73 -4.02 1.65
N LYS A 418 -25.75 -3.57 0.91
CA LYS A 418 -26.89 -2.85 1.49
C LYS A 418 -27.64 -3.70 2.50
N ALA A 419 -27.91 -4.97 2.23
CA ALA A 419 -28.58 -5.86 3.16
C ALA A 419 -27.72 -6.14 4.39
N SER A 420 -26.39 -6.27 4.27
CA SER A 420 -25.50 -6.25 5.42
C SER A 420 -25.70 -4.93 6.18
N CYS A 421 -25.61 -3.77 5.51
CA CYS A 421 -25.92 -2.47 6.11
C CYS A 421 -27.36 -2.34 6.65
N THR A 422 -28.34 -3.08 6.13
CA THR A 422 -29.77 -2.99 6.52
C THR A 422 -30.14 -4.00 7.61
N ILE A 423 -29.48 -5.14 7.67
CA ILE A 423 -29.49 -6.05 8.82
C ILE A 423 -28.75 -5.37 9.98
N PHE A 424 -27.71 -4.59 9.67
CA PHE A 424 -27.19 -3.57 10.58
C PHE A 424 -28.32 -2.56 10.93
N THR A 425 -29.00 -1.85 10.01
CA THR A 425 -30.02 -0.84 10.40
C THR A 425 -31.30 -1.35 11.08
N ASN A 426 -31.83 -2.52 10.75
CA ASN A 426 -33.04 -3.09 11.36
C ASN A 426 -32.77 -3.84 12.67
N GLY A 427 -31.50 -4.09 12.98
CA GLY A 427 -31.02 -4.39 14.34
C GLY A 427 -30.44 -3.16 15.06
N MET A 428 -30.36 -2.00 14.40
CA MET A 428 -29.79 -0.76 14.92
C MET A 428 -30.86 0.32 15.05
N SER A 429 -31.74 0.13 16.01
CA SER A 429 -32.06 1.24 16.91
C SER A 429 -31.00 1.29 18.01
N GLU A 430 -29.79 1.77 17.67
CA GLU A 430 -28.75 2.35 18.54
C GLU A 430 -27.41 2.39 17.76
N GLU A 431 -26.68 3.49 17.87
CA GLU A 431 -25.34 3.70 17.30
C GLU A 431 -24.43 2.49 17.54
N THR A 432 -23.73 1.96 16.52
CA THR A 432 -22.71 0.92 16.76
C THR A 432 -21.55 1.53 17.55
N LYS A 433 -21.52 1.27 18.85
CA LYS A 433 -20.43 1.64 19.73
C LYS A 433 -19.26 0.68 19.48
N TYR A 434 -18.18 1.16 18.85
CA TYR A 434 -16.92 0.42 18.69
C TYR A 434 -16.30 0.05 20.05
N VAL A 435 -16.61 0.84 21.07
CA VAL A 435 -16.16 0.68 22.45
C VAL A 435 -17.37 0.77 23.36
N GLU A 436 -17.65 -0.30 24.08
CA GLU A 436 -18.80 -0.40 24.99
C GLU A 436 -18.32 -0.68 26.41
N LEU A 437 -18.54 0.24 27.34
CA LEU A 437 -18.29 0.02 28.77
C LEU A 437 -19.52 -0.65 29.40
N CYS A 438 -19.33 -1.81 30.03
CA CYS A 438 -20.39 -2.55 30.69
C CYS A 438 -19.89 -3.31 31.93
N LYS A 439 -20.81 -3.90 32.69
CA LYS A 439 -20.50 -4.75 33.83
C LYS A 439 -20.30 -6.20 33.38
N GLY A 440 -19.17 -6.78 33.75
CA GLY A 440 -18.83 -8.18 33.53
C GLY A 440 -19.17 -9.07 34.72
N ILE A 441 -18.50 -10.21 34.78
CA ILE A 441 -18.69 -11.20 35.84
C ILE A 441 -18.39 -10.56 37.21
N ASN A 442 -19.22 -10.86 38.20
CA ASN A 442 -19.14 -10.29 39.57
C ASN A 442 -19.18 -8.76 39.64
N GLY A 443 -19.72 -8.09 38.61
CA GLY A 443 -19.88 -6.63 38.59
C GLY A 443 -18.59 -5.85 38.34
N LEU A 444 -17.52 -6.51 37.89
CA LEU A 444 -16.30 -5.84 37.45
C LEU A 444 -16.55 -5.05 36.17
N ASP A 445 -15.94 -3.87 36.06
CA ASP A 445 -16.02 -3.06 34.85
C ASP A 445 -15.22 -3.70 33.72
N LYS A 446 -15.86 -3.83 32.56
CA LYS A 446 -15.26 -4.35 31.34
C LYS A 446 -15.63 -3.50 30.14
N ILE A 447 -14.80 -3.60 29.14
CA ILE A 447 -14.91 -2.90 27.86
C ILE A 447 -15.03 -3.96 26.79
N ILE A 448 -16.00 -3.79 25.90
CA ILE A 448 -16.13 -4.62 24.71
C ILE A 448 -15.71 -3.76 23.52
N LEU A 449 -14.64 -4.18 22.86
CA LEU A 449 -14.25 -3.67 21.55
C LEU A 449 -15.00 -4.46 20.49
N ARG A 450 -15.65 -3.77 19.55
CA ARG A 450 -16.39 -4.39 18.46
C ARG A 450 -15.96 -3.79 17.14
N GLU A 451 -15.66 -4.66 16.19
CA GLU A 451 -15.40 -4.25 14.81
C GLU A 451 -16.57 -4.59 13.89
N VAL A 452 -16.68 -3.85 12.77
CA VAL A 452 -17.84 -3.90 11.87
C VAL A 452 -18.02 -5.29 11.23
N ARG A 453 -16.95 -6.08 11.14
CA ARG A 453 -16.97 -7.45 10.59
C ARG A 453 -17.42 -8.52 11.59
N GLY A 454 -17.80 -8.15 12.82
CA GLY A 454 -18.30 -9.08 13.83
C GLY A 454 -17.24 -9.62 14.80
N CYS A 455 -15.96 -9.29 14.58
CA CYS A 455 -14.89 -9.55 15.55
C CYS A 455 -15.12 -8.74 16.82
N SER A 456 -14.71 -9.29 17.96
CA SER A 456 -14.83 -8.58 19.25
C SER A 456 -13.70 -8.94 20.20
N ALA A 457 -13.36 -8.02 21.10
CA ALA A 457 -12.47 -8.30 22.23
C ALA A 457 -13.08 -7.80 23.55
N GLU A 458 -12.89 -8.55 24.63
CA GLU A 458 -13.34 -8.19 25.98
C GLU A 458 -12.15 -7.84 26.87
N VAL A 459 -12.14 -6.63 27.43
CA VAL A 459 -11.07 -6.11 28.28
C VAL A 459 -11.62 -5.73 29.66
N TYR A 460 -11.18 -6.38 30.74
CA TYR A 460 -11.52 -5.95 32.10
C TYR A 460 -10.59 -4.81 32.55
N LEU A 461 -11.16 -3.79 33.18
CA LEU A 461 -10.38 -2.74 33.85
C LEU A 461 -9.57 -3.31 35.01
N PHE A 462 -10.07 -4.37 35.65
CA PHE A 462 -9.27 -5.14 36.58
C PHE A 462 -8.19 -5.92 35.80
N GLY A 463 -6.93 -5.58 36.07
CA GLY A 463 -5.74 -6.16 35.46
C GLY A 463 -5.36 -5.60 34.09
N GLY A 464 -6.18 -4.71 33.50
CA GLY A 464 -6.01 -4.28 32.10
C GLY A 464 -6.11 -5.49 31.15
N HIS A 465 -7.01 -6.42 31.48
CA HIS A 465 -6.89 -7.83 31.12
C HIS A 465 -7.80 -8.17 29.94
N VAL A 466 -7.22 -8.60 28.82
CA VAL A 466 -8.01 -9.10 27.68
C VAL A 466 -8.44 -10.54 27.94
N THR A 467 -9.74 -10.79 28.03
CA THR A 467 -10.32 -12.09 28.43
C THR A 467 -11.07 -12.80 27.31
N SER A 468 -11.38 -12.11 26.22
CA SER A 468 -12.00 -12.70 25.04
C SER A 468 -11.45 -12.00 23.80
N TRP A 469 -11.24 -12.77 22.74
CA TRP A 469 -10.95 -12.31 21.39
C TRP A 469 -11.62 -13.26 20.42
N LYS A 470 -12.60 -12.74 19.69
CA LYS A 470 -13.41 -13.53 18.76
C LYS A 470 -13.21 -13.07 17.33
N ASN A 471 -13.12 -14.02 16.42
CA ASN A 471 -13.11 -13.75 14.99
C ASN A 471 -14.52 -13.39 14.47
N GLU A 472 -14.62 -13.13 13.17
CA GLU A 472 -15.87 -12.77 12.48
C GLU A 472 -16.96 -13.85 12.54
N HIS A 473 -16.60 -15.10 12.86
CA HIS A 473 -17.53 -16.21 13.05
C HIS A 473 -17.97 -16.38 14.51
N GLY A 474 -17.51 -15.51 15.42
CA GLY A 474 -17.79 -15.59 16.86
C GLY A 474 -17.02 -16.70 17.58
N GLU A 475 -16.02 -17.30 16.92
CA GLU A 475 -15.14 -18.31 17.51
C GLU A 475 -14.19 -17.65 18.50
N GLU A 476 -14.10 -18.20 19.71
CA GLU A 476 -13.15 -17.75 20.73
C GLU A 476 -11.72 -18.19 20.41
N LEU A 477 -10.80 -17.23 20.45
CA LEU A 477 -9.38 -17.42 20.12
C LEU A 477 -8.48 -17.42 21.36
N LEU A 478 -8.96 -16.85 22.48
CA LEU A 478 -8.24 -16.87 23.75
C LEU A 478 -8.84 -17.91 24.70
N PHE A 479 -7.98 -18.59 25.45
CA PHE A 479 -8.40 -19.51 26.49
C PHE A 479 -8.58 -18.76 27.81
N VAL A 480 -9.76 -18.87 28.42
CA VAL A 480 -10.02 -18.49 29.82
C VAL A 480 -10.59 -19.70 30.54
N SER A 481 -10.01 -20.02 31.70
CA SER A 481 -10.43 -21.17 32.51
C SER A 481 -11.88 -21.02 32.95
N ASN A 482 -12.65 -22.11 32.89
CA ASN A 482 -14.01 -22.13 33.43
C ASN A 482 -14.06 -22.00 34.97
N LYS A 483 -12.94 -22.26 35.66
CA LYS A 483 -12.75 -22.02 37.11
C LYS A 483 -12.11 -20.66 37.41
N ALA A 484 -11.91 -19.81 36.40
CA ALA A 484 -11.29 -18.50 36.60
C ALA A 484 -12.08 -17.65 37.60
N ILE A 485 -11.36 -17.01 38.52
CA ILE A 485 -11.95 -16.18 39.56
C ILE A 485 -11.94 -14.72 39.11
N PHE A 486 -13.10 -14.20 38.73
CA PHE A 486 -13.30 -12.77 38.41
C PHE A 486 -13.53 -11.97 39.70
N LYS A 487 -12.56 -11.98 40.62
CA LYS A 487 -12.69 -11.28 41.90
C LYS A 487 -11.33 -10.79 42.43
N PRO A 488 -11.15 -9.46 42.62
CA PRO A 488 -9.97 -8.92 43.27
C PRO A 488 -9.75 -9.51 44.67
N PRO A 489 -8.49 -9.67 45.12
CA PRO A 489 -7.25 -9.29 44.43
C PRO A 489 -6.69 -10.39 43.51
N LYS A 490 -7.41 -11.50 43.27
CA LYS A 490 -6.89 -12.62 42.47
C LYS A 490 -6.91 -12.29 40.98
N ALA A 491 -5.80 -12.54 40.28
CA ALA A 491 -5.72 -12.39 38.82
C ALA A 491 -6.68 -13.39 38.12
N ILE A 492 -7.21 -12.99 36.95
CA ILE A 492 -8.07 -13.85 36.13
C ILE A 492 -7.19 -14.90 35.44
N ARG A 493 -7.61 -16.18 35.46
CA ARG A 493 -6.87 -17.29 34.84
C ARG A 493 -7.19 -17.42 33.35
N GLY A 494 -6.21 -17.14 32.50
CA GLY A 494 -6.34 -17.19 31.04
C GLY A 494 -6.42 -15.79 30.40
N GLY A 495 -6.70 -15.69 29.11
CA GLY A 495 -6.71 -14.42 28.37
C GLY A 495 -5.29 -13.87 28.14
N ILE A 496 -5.08 -12.58 28.38
CA ILE A 496 -3.78 -11.90 28.30
C ILE A 496 -3.52 -11.10 29.60
N PRO A 497 -3.18 -11.76 30.72
CA PRO A 497 -2.65 -11.08 31.89
C PRO A 497 -1.35 -10.32 31.59
N ILE A 498 -1.17 -9.16 32.21
CA ILE A 498 0.05 -8.37 32.12
C ILE A 498 1.00 -8.70 33.27
N CYS A 499 2.17 -9.25 32.96
CA CYS A 499 3.25 -9.47 33.92
C CYS A 499 4.10 -8.20 34.05
N PHE A 500 3.88 -7.42 35.11
CA PHE A 500 4.67 -6.23 35.43
C PHE A 500 4.59 -5.92 36.93
N PRO A 501 5.68 -5.50 37.58
CA PRO A 501 7.04 -5.25 37.03
C PRO A 501 7.97 -6.47 37.09
N GLN A 502 7.40 -7.65 37.32
CA GLN A 502 8.16 -8.89 37.47
C GLN A 502 7.50 -10.01 36.67
N PHE A 503 8.28 -10.80 35.95
CA PHE A 503 7.86 -12.08 35.41
C PHE A 503 8.23 -13.20 36.40
N SER A 504 7.34 -14.17 36.59
CA SER A 504 7.54 -15.31 37.50
C SER A 504 7.99 -14.85 38.91
N ASN A 505 8.85 -15.62 39.58
CA ASN A 505 9.40 -15.34 40.91
C ASN A 505 10.85 -14.79 40.82
N LEU A 506 11.15 -14.00 39.79
CA LEU A 506 12.52 -13.54 39.51
C LEU A 506 13.03 -12.42 40.41
N GLY A 507 12.20 -11.91 41.31
CA GLY A 507 12.57 -10.86 42.26
C GLY A 507 11.72 -10.95 43.53
N SER A 508 11.70 -9.87 44.31
CA SER A 508 11.08 -9.83 45.64
C SER A 508 9.57 -9.61 45.64
N LEU A 509 8.96 -9.41 44.46
CA LEU A 509 7.52 -9.17 44.34
C LEU A 509 6.75 -10.49 44.18
N GLU A 510 5.43 -10.40 44.33
CA GLU A 510 4.53 -11.52 44.03
C GLU A 510 4.74 -12.04 42.61
N GLN A 511 4.44 -13.33 42.42
CA GLN A 511 4.63 -14.00 41.14
C GLN A 511 3.91 -13.26 40.01
N HIS A 512 4.64 -12.93 38.94
CA HIS A 512 4.20 -12.14 37.78
C HIS A 512 3.80 -10.68 38.09
N GLY A 513 4.21 -10.15 39.24
CA GLY A 513 3.96 -8.76 39.62
C GLY A 513 2.49 -8.45 39.89
N PHE A 514 2.19 -7.16 39.99
CA PHE A 514 0.89 -6.67 40.48
C PHE A 514 0.01 -6.04 39.38
N ALA A 515 0.51 -5.75 38.18
CA ALA A 515 -0.28 -5.06 37.16
C ALA A 515 -1.61 -5.77 36.82
N ARG A 516 -1.58 -7.11 36.77
CA ARG A 516 -2.76 -7.98 36.57
C ARG A 516 -3.71 -8.10 37.76
N THR A 517 -3.36 -7.54 38.92
CA THR A 517 -4.18 -7.55 40.15
C THR A 517 -4.58 -6.15 40.62
N ARG A 518 -4.37 -5.12 39.78
CA ARG A 518 -4.77 -3.74 40.03
C ARG A 518 -5.89 -3.30 39.11
N PHE A 519 -6.64 -2.30 39.54
CA PHE A 519 -7.59 -1.63 38.67
C PHE A 519 -6.88 -0.59 37.82
N TRP A 520 -7.13 -0.66 36.52
CA TRP A 520 -6.70 0.31 35.53
C TRP A 520 -7.83 1.31 35.30
N THR A 521 -7.47 2.53 34.91
CA THR A 521 -8.44 3.55 34.51
C THR A 521 -8.35 3.77 33.00
N ILE A 522 -9.45 4.24 32.39
CA ILE A 522 -9.44 4.66 30.99
C ILE A 522 -8.65 5.97 30.89
N ASP A 523 -7.66 6.02 30.01
CA ASP A 523 -6.90 7.23 29.69
C ASP A 523 -7.65 8.01 28.60
N ASN A 524 -8.32 9.10 28.98
CA ASN A 524 -9.11 9.92 28.06
C ASN A 524 -8.29 10.94 27.25
N ASP A 525 -7.02 11.15 27.62
CA ASP A 525 -6.10 12.08 26.94
C ASP A 525 -4.72 11.44 26.74
N PRO A 526 -4.64 10.31 26.01
CA PRO A 526 -3.39 9.61 25.80
C PRO A 526 -2.47 10.45 24.87
N PRO A 527 -1.16 10.52 25.14
CA PRO A 527 -0.21 11.16 24.23
C PRO A 527 -0.29 10.52 22.83
N PRO A 528 -0.21 11.31 21.75
CA PRO A 528 -0.38 10.81 20.39
C PRO A 528 0.55 9.63 20.10
N PHE A 529 -0.02 8.56 19.55
CA PHE A 529 0.76 7.42 19.08
C PHE A 529 1.45 7.79 17.74
N PRO A 530 2.70 7.37 17.49
CA PRO A 530 3.41 7.68 16.23
C PRO A 530 2.73 7.09 14.98
N THR A 531 1.82 6.13 15.16
CA THR A 531 1.05 5.47 14.11
C THR A 531 -0.40 5.96 14.18
N ASN A 532 -0.84 6.74 13.19
CA ASN A 532 -2.26 7.06 12.98
C ASN A 532 -3.00 5.78 12.55
N SER A 533 -3.38 4.93 13.50
CA SER A 533 -4.31 3.85 13.19
C SER A 533 -5.70 4.44 13.01
N SER A 534 -6.29 4.27 11.83
CA SER A 534 -7.70 4.57 11.55
C SER A 534 -8.66 3.62 12.29
N ASN A 535 -8.15 2.70 13.11
CA ASN A 535 -8.90 1.74 13.91
C ASN A 535 -9.80 2.50 14.90
N LYS A 536 -11.10 2.19 14.87
CA LYS A 536 -12.10 2.83 15.74
C LYS A 536 -12.37 2.00 17.00
N ALA A 537 -12.06 0.71 16.99
CA ALA A 537 -12.18 -0.19 18.13
C ALA A 537 -10.86 -0.29 18.93
N PHE A 538 -10.53 0.76 19.68
CA PHE A 538 -9.41 0.73 20.62
C PHE A 538 -9.78 1.35 21.96
N ILE A 539 -9.00 1.00 22.98
CA ILE A 539 -9.06 1.63 24.30
C ILE A 539 -7.65 1.88 24.83
N ASP A 540 -7.46 3.06 25.42
CA ASP A 540 -6.27 3.40 26.19
C ASP A 540 -6.57 3.26 27.68
N LEU A 541 -5.75 2.48 28.36
CA LEU A 541 -5.78 2.29 29.79
C LEU A 541 -4.50 2.84 30.41
N ILE A 542 -4.61 3.34 31.64
CA ILE A 542 -3.46 3.79 32.42
C ILE A 542 -3.49 3.15 33.81
N LEU A 543 -2.31 2.72 34.25
CA LEU A 543 -2.00 2.30 35.60
C LEU A 543 -0.94 3.26 36.16
N GLN A 544 -1.32 3.97 37.22
CA GLN A 544 -0.43 4.87 37.96
C GLN A 544 -0.05 4.22 39.30
N HIS A 545 1.09 4.62 39.85
CA HIS A 545 1.50 4.15 41.18
C HIS A 545 0.45 4.54 42.23
N SER A 546 0.08 3.58 43.09
CA SER A 546 -0.73 3.85 44.28
C SER A 546 0.13 3.91 45.55
N GLU A 547 -0.40 4.46 46.64
CA GLU A 547 0.30 4.43 47.94
C GLU A 547 0.58 3.01 48.43
N GLU A 548 -0.24 2.04 48.02
CA GLU A 548 -0.04 0.62 48.34
C GLU A 548 1.10 0.00 47.52
N ASP A 549 1.20 0.36 46.24
CA ASP A 549 2.27 -0.13 45.37
C ASP A 549 3.63 0.39 45.83
N VAL A 550 3.72 1.66 46.25
CA VAL A 550 4.95 2.26 46.77
C VAL A 550 5.48 1.53 48.02
N LYS A 551 4.61 0.86 48.79
CA LYS A 551 5.03 0.06 49.97
C LYS A 551 5.78 -1.22 49.58
N ILE A 552 5.42 -1.83 48.45
CA ILE A 552 6.00 -3.10 47.98
C ILE A 552 7.04 -2.91 46.87
N TRP A 553 6.92 -1.84 46.09
CA TRP A 553 7.82 -1.45 45.01
C TRP A 553 7.95 0.08 45.01
N PRO A 554 8.99 0.65 45.65
CA PRO A 554 9.07 2.07 45.98
C PRO A 554 9.49 2.94 44.78
N HIS A 555 8.74 2.84 43.69
CA HIS A 555 8.94 3.57 42.45
C HIS A 555 7.63 4.18 41.94
N ARG A 556 7.74 5.37 41.37
CA ARG A 556 6.67 6.07 40.65
C ARG A 556 6.80 5.77 39.17
N TYR A 557 5.68 5.39 38.57
CA TYR A 557 5.63 5.01 37.17
C TYR A 557 4.29 5.42 36.55
N GLU A 558 4.30 5.60 35.24
CA GLU A 558 3.09 5.64 34.43
C GLU A 558 3.16 4.47 33.45
N PHE A 559 2.21 3.55 33.56
CA PHE A 559 2.07 2.46 32.61
C PHE A 559 0.79 2.68 31.80
N ARG A 560 0.95 3.08 30.53
CA ARG A 560 -0.13 3.14 29.54
C ARG A 560 -0.20 1.86 28.72
N LEU A 561 -1.41 1.36 28.49
CA LEU A 561 -1.70 0.18 27.68
C LEU A 561 -2.78 0.54 26.66
N ARG A 562 -2.43 0.46 25.37
CA ARG A 562 -3.42 0.53 24.28
C ARG A 562 -3.78 -0.89 23.86
N ILE A 563 -5.07 -1.20 23.87
CA ILE A 563 -5.63 -2.41 23.25
C ILE A 563 -6.40 -1.99 22.01
N THR A 564 -6.13 -2.62 20.87
CA THR A 564 -6.75 -2.30 19.58
C THR A 564 -7.22 -3.58 18.92
N LEU A 565 -8.48 -3.60 18.47
CA LEU A 565 -9.01 -4.61 17.58
C LEU A 565 -8.99 -4.01 16.17
N GLY A 566 -8.15 -4.57 15.29
CA GLY A 566 -8.03 -4.14 13.92
C GLY A 566 -9.21 -4.60 13.06
N PRO A 567 -9.45 -3.93 11.92
CA PRO A 567 -10.56 -4.26 11.02
C PRO A 567 -10.44 -5.66 10.39
N GLY A 568 -9.23 -6.24 10.37
CA GLY A 568 -8.98 -7.63 9.95
C GLY A 568 -9.29 -8.67 11.04
N GLY A 569 -9.67 -8.23 12.24
CA GLY A 569 -9.83 -9.09 13.42
C GLY A 569 -8.53 -9.33 14.18
N ASP A 570 -7.42 -8.72 13.78
CA ASP A 570 -6.15 -8.73 14.50
C ASP A 570 -6.28 -8.01 15.86
N LEU A 571 -5.63 -8.55 16.89
CA LEU A 571 -5.62 -7.98 18.23
C LEU A 571 -4.22 -7.47 18.57
N MET A 572 -4.11 -6.17 18.85
CA MET A 572 -2.85 -5.51 19.16
C MET A 572 -2.86 -4.94 20.58
N LEU A 573 -1.79 -5.20 21.33
CA LEU A 573 -1.52 -4.59 22.62
C LEU A 573 -0.21 -3.81 22.52
N THR A 574 -0.21 -2.55 22.97
CA THR A 574 1.01 -1.75 23.10
C THR A 574 1.13 -1.16 24.49
N SER A 575 2.22 -1.48 25.16
CA SER A 575 2.57 -1.00 26.49
C SER A 575 3.63 0.09 26.41
N ARG A 576 3.43 1.18 27.15
CA ARG A 576 4.40 2.27 27.35
C ARG A 576 4.57 2.49 28.85
N ILE A 577 5.79 2.32 29.32
CA ILE A 577 6.10 2.39 30.76
C ILE A 577 7.13 3.49 30.95
N ARG A 578 6.77 4.51 31.70
CA ARG A 578 7.63 5.66 31.99
C ARG A 578 8.01 5.68 33.46
N ASN A 579 9.28 5.98 33.72
CA ASN A 579 9.74 6.26 35.08
C ASN A 579 9.42 7.71 35.45
N THR A 580 8.57 7.90 36.47
CA THR A 580 8.13 9.22 36.96
C THR A 580 8.65 9.54 38.36
N ASN A 581 9.71 8.86 38.80
CA ASN A 581 10.40 9.18 40.05
C ASN A 581 10.89 10.62 40.07
N THR A 582 10.58 11.33 41.15
CA THR A 582 11.06 12.69 41.41
C THR A 582 12.35 12.73 42.23
N ASP A 583 12.78 11.58 42.77
CA ASP A 583 13.96 11.44 43.62
C ASP A 583 15.24 11.08 42.83
N GLY A 584 15.16 11.09 41.50
CA GLY A 584 16.29 10.80 40.63
C GLY A 584 16.60 9.32 40.43
N LYS A 585 15.83 8.39 41.02
CA LYS A 585 16.15 6.95 40.97
C LYS A 585 15.65 6.26 39.71
N SER A 586 16.50 5.41 39.15
CA SER A 586 16.10 4.45 38.11
C SER A 586 15.35 3.28 38.73
N PHE A 587 14.53 2.56 37.95
CA PHE A 587 14.01 1.26 38.35
C PHE A 587 14.20 0.23 37.25
N THR A 588 14.22 -1.03 37.66
CA THR A 588 14.42 -2.18 36.79
C THR A 588 13.22 -3.11 36.87
N PHE A 589 12.78 -3.64 35.73
CA PHE A 589 11.61 -4.53 35.65
C PHE A 589 11.77 -5.58 34.55
N THR A 590 10.98 -6.65 34.66
CA THR A 590 10.74 -7.61 33.57
C THR A 590 9.29 -7.52 33.13
N PHE A 591 9.01 -7.96 31.91
CA PHE A 591 7.70 -7.78 31.29
C PHE A 591 7.29 -9.01 30.49
N ALA A 592 5.99 -9.35 30.51
CA ALA A 592 5.43 -10.31 29.56
C ALA A 592 3.93 -10.06 29.33
N TYR A 593 3.50 -10.26 28.09
CA TYR A 593 2.09 -10.45 27.75
C TYR A 593 1.77 -11.94 27.83
N HIS A 594 1.13 -12.35 28.93
CA HIS A 594 0.98 -13.76 29.29
C HIS A 594 -0.13 -14.45 28.48
N THR A 595 0.01 -14.57 27.16
CA THR A 595 -1.12 -14.86 26.23
C THR A 595 -1.51 -16.33 26.20
N TYR A 596 -2.75 -16.65 26.58
CA TYR A 596 -3.34 -17.98 26.54
C TYR A 596 -4.19 -18.15 25.28
N PHE A 597 -3.73 -18.94 24.31
CA PHE A 597 -4.48 -19.28 23.11
C PHE A 597 -5.44 -20.44 23.37
N HIS A 598 -6.65 -20.35 22.82
CA HIS A 598 -7.57 -21.48 22.76
C HIS A 598 -7.22 -22.38 21.56
N VAL A 599 -6.67 -23.55 21.86
CA VAL A 599 -6.31 -24.57 20.87
C VAL A 599 -7.27 -25.74 20.90
N THR A 600 -7.43 -26.45 19.79
CA THR A 600 -8.40 -27.56 19.71
C THR A 600 -7.95 -28.77 20.52
N ASP A 601 -6.71 -29.22 20.35
CA ASP A 601 -6.08 -30.27 21.13
C ASP A 601 -4.57 -30.00 21.20
N ILE A 602 -4.03 -29.85 22.41
CA ILE A 602 -2.60 -29.56 22.64
C ILE A 602 -1.66 -30.60 22.01
N SER A 603 -2.11 -31.85 21.85
CA SER A 603 -1.32 -32.91 21.21
C SER A 603 -1.21 -32.75 19.69
N GLU A 604 -2.11 -31.98 19.08
CA GLU A 604 -2.15 -31.67 17.64
C GLU A 604 -1.70 -30.23 17.35
N VAL A 605 -1.05 -29.59 18.33
CA VAL A 605 -0.51 -28.23 18.21
C VAL A 605 1.01 -28.27 18.13
N ARG A 606 1.56 -27.42 17.27
CA ARG A 606 3.00 -27.17 17.21
C ARG A 606 3.32 -25.69 17.19
N VAL A 607 4.45 -25.32 17.79
CA VAL A 607 4.99 -23.94 17.74
C VAL A 607 6.21 -23.93 16.86
N GLU A 608 6.22 -23.03 15.87
CA GLU A 608 7.30 -22.81 14.91
C GLU A 608 7.93 -21.41 15.10
N GLY A 609 9.22 -21.30 14.76
CA GLY A 609 10.03 -20.07 14.88
C GLY A 609 10.89 -20.01 16.14
N LEU A 610 11.01 -21.11 16.88
CA LEU A 610 11.79 -21.23 18.11
C LEU A 610 12.84 -22.36 18.04
N GLU A 611 13.00 -22.95 16.86
CA GLU A 611 13.97 -24.00 16.57
C GLU A 611 15.39 -23.47 16.73
N THR A 612 16.31 -24.30 17.21
CA THR A 612 17.74 -23.96 17.38
C THR A 612 18.05 -22.84 18.38
N LEU A 613 17.05 -22.29 19.06
CA LEU A 613 17.24 -21.21 20.03
C LEU A 613 17.56 -21.75 21.42
N ASP A 614 18.33 -20.95 22.17
CA ASP A 614 18.54 -21.18 23.59
C ASP A 614 17.27 -20.87 24.38
N TYR A 615 16.98 -21.70 25.39
CA TYR A 615 15.90 -21.48 26.34
C TYR A 615 16.32 -21.80 27.78
N LEU A 616 15.69 -21.13 28.73
CA LEU A 616 15.76 -21.45 30.16
C LEU A 616 14.58 -22.35 30.52
N ASP A 617 14.86 -23.54 31.06
CA ASP A 617 13.83 -24.50 31.45
C ASP A 617 13.42 -24.27 32.92
N ASN A 618 12.23 -23.71 33.15
CA ASN A 618 11.74 -23.43 34.50
C ASN A 618 11.47 -24.71 35.31
N LEU A 619 11.27 -25.86 34.64
CA LEU A 619 11.11 -27.17 35.31
C LEU A 619 12.45 -27.73 35.79
N LYS A 620 13.57 -27.22 35.26
CA LYS A 620 14.94 -27.60 35.62
C LYS A 620 15.71 -26.44 36.23
N ASN A 621 15.08 -25.69 37.13
CA ASN A 621 15.69 -24.57 37.85
C ASN A 621 16.34 -23.51 36.94
N ARG A 622 15.74 -23.26 35.76
CA ARG A 622 16.23 -22.31 34.74
C ARG A 622 17.60 -22.66 34.15
N GLU A 623 17.95 -23.94 34.14
CA GLU A 623 19.10 -24.41 33.37
C GLU A 623 18.89 -24.09 31.88
N ARG A 624 19.98 -23.71 31.21
CA ARG A 624 19.98 -23.29 29.81
C ARG A 624 20.17 -24.51 28.90
N PHE A 625 19.31 -24.64 27.90
CA PHE A 625 19.37 -25.66 26.86
C PHE A 625 19.19 -25.00 25.48
N THR A 626 19.43 -25.76 24.41
CA THR A 626 19.19 -25.32 23.03
C THR A 626 18.15 -26.26 22.40
N GLU A 627 17.12 -25.70 21.78
CA GLU A 627 16.06 -26.48 21.12
C GLU A 627 16.60 -27.20 19.88
N GLN A 628 16.32 -28.49 19.74
CA GLN A 628 16.85 -29.33 18.66
C GLN A 628 15.76 -29.83 17.70
N GLY A 629 14.48 -29.72 18.07
CA GLY A 629 13.36 -30.12 17.22
C GLY A 629 13.07 -29.11 16.10
N ASP A 630 12.50 -29.61 15.00
CA ASP A 630 12.02 -28.79 13.87
C ASP A 630 10.75 -27.97 14.22
N ALA A 631 10.11 -28.30 15.34
CA ALA A 631 9.01 -27.55 15.96
C ALA A 631 8.87 -28.00 17.42
N ILE A 632 8.23 -27.17 18.25
CA ILE A 632 7.89 -27.54 19.63
C ILE A 632 6.55 -28.26 19.63
N VAL A 633 6.55 -29.48 20.17
CA VAL A 633 5.37 -30.34 20.37
C VAL A 633 5.20 -30.66 21.86
N PHE A 634 4.00 -31.09 22.25
CA PHE A 634 3.62 -31.23 23.66
C PHE A 634 3.24 -32.67 24.03
N GLU A 635 4.11 -33.33 24.78
CA GLU A 635 3.86 -34.68 25.35
C GLU A 635 3.91 -34.69 26.89
N SER A 636 4.27 -33.55 27.50
CA SER A 636 4.43 -33.37 28.94
C SER A 636 4.27 -31.89 29.34
N GLU A 637 4.43 -31.59 30.63
CA GLU A 637 4.52 -30.20 31.11
C GLU A 637 5.66 -29.47 30.41
N VAL A 638 5.40 -28.24 29.97
CA VAL A 638 6.37 -27.35 29.33
C VAL A 638 6.31 -26.01 30.05
N ASP A 639 7.47 -25.50 30.46
CA ASP A 639 7.64 -24.17 31.02
C ASP A 639 9.03 -23.64 30.62
N LYS A 640 9.11 -23.07 29.42
CA LYS A 640 10.39 -22.68 28.78
C LYS A 640 10.39 -21.19 28.43
N VAL A 641 11.49 -20.50 28.73
CA VAL A 641 11.75 -19.12 28.31
C VAL A 641 12.79 -19.12 27.19
N TYR A 642 12.36 -18.95 25.95
CA TYR A 642 13.22 -18.85 24.77
C TYR A 642 13.82 -17.45 24.68
N LEU A 643 15.13 -17.40 24.39
CA LEU A 643 15.94 -16.19 24.45
C LEU A 643 16.18 -15.63 23.05
N SER A 644 16.17 -14.29 22.91
CA SER A 644 16.52 -13.61 21.64
C SER A 644 15.76 -14.15 20.42
N THR A 645 14.47 -14.35 20.61
CA THR A 645 13.54 -14.97 19.65
C THR A 645 13.21 -14.03 18.49
N PRO A 646 12.88 -14.55 17.30
CA PRO A 646 12.47 -13.74 16.15
C PRO A 646 11.22 -12.91 16.46
N THR A 647 10.95 -11.90 15.63
CA THR A 647 9.78 -11.02 15.79
C THR A 647 8.46 -11.74 15.57
N LYS A 648 8.44 -12.85 14.82
CA LYS A 648 7.25 -13.63 14.49
C LYS A 648 7.38 -15.06 15.00
N ILE A 649 6.35 -15.54 15.71
CA ILE A 649 6.19 -16.93 16.19
C ILE A 649 4.85 -17.46 15.66
N ALA A 650 4.82 -18.70 15.17
CA ALA A 650 3.63 -19.32 14.62
C ALA A 650 3.16 -20.48 15.50
N ILE A 651 1.85 -20.54 15.76
CA ILE A 651 1.22 -21.63 16.53
C ILE A 651 0.21 -22.31 15.62
N LEU A 652 0.48 -23.54 15.22
CA LEU A 652 -0.32 -24.27 14.26
C LEU A 652 -1.26 -25.22 15.00
N ASP A 653 -2.56 -25.06 14.77
CA ASP A 653 -3.66 -25.88 15.29
C ASP A 653 -4.18 -26.74 14.12
N HIS A 654 -3.66 -27.95 14.02
CA HIS A 654 -3.85 -28.80 12.85
C HIS A 654 -5.31 -29.23 12.64
N GLU A 655 -6.02 -29.51 13.73
CA GLU A 655 -7.41 -29.97 13.68
C GLU A 655 -8.33 -28.92 13.04
N ARG A 656 -8.16 -27.65 13.41
CA ARG A 656 -8.92 -26.53 12.84
C ARG A 656 -8.31 -25.93 11.57
N LYS A 657 -7.15 -26.44 11.11
CA LYS A 657 -6.40 -25.87 9.98
C LYS A 657 -6.21 -24.36 10.13
N ARG A 658 -5.85 -23.93 11.34
CA ARG A 658 -5.61 -22.53 11.70
C ARG A 658 -4.20 -22.35 12.22
N THR A 659 -3.60 -21.21 11.91
CA THR A 659 -2.33 -20.75 12.48
C THR A 659 -2.55 -19.44 13.20
N PHE A 660 -2.15 -19.36 14.47
CA PHE A 660 -2.00 -18.07 15.15
C PHE A 660 -0.63 -17.49 14.82
N GLU A 661 -0.59 -16.24 14.39
CA GLU A 661 0.66 -15.49 14.26
C GLU A 661 0.79 -14.53 15.45
N LEU A 662 1.87 -14.70 16.21
CA LEU A 662 2.31 -13.79 17.26
C LEU A 662 3.45 -12.93 16.70
N ARG A 663 3.24 -11.61 16.60
CA ARG A 663 4.28 -10.64 16.26
C ARG A 663 4.63 -9.80 17.48
N LYS A 664 5.91 -9.55 17.72
CA LYS A 664 6.40 -8.80 18.87
C LYS A 664 7.46 -7.77 18.49
N ASP A 665 7.42 -6.64 19.18
CA ASP A 665 8.35 -5.52 19.05
C ASP A 665 8.73 -4.98 20.44
N GLY A 666 10.00 -4.64 20.64
CA GLY A 666 10.55 -4.26 21.95
C GLY A 666 10.59 -5.40 22.99
N LEU A 667 10.32 -6.65 22.59
CA LEU A 667 10.21 -7.84 23.44
C LEU A 667 11.13 -8.94 22.88
N PRO A 668 12.34 -9.12 23.41
CA PRO A 668 13.34 -10.02 22.84
C PRO A 668 13.05 -11.50 23.10
N ASP A 669 12.35 -11.84 24.17
CA ASP A 669 12.17 -13.22 24.63
C ASP A 669 10.75 -13.71 24.32
N ALA A 670 10.57 -15.03 24.36
CA ALA A 670 9.24 -15.65 24.34
C ALA A 670 9.12 -16.74 25.40
N VAL A 671 7.94 -16.94 25.95
CA VAL A 671 7.68 -18.01 26.93
C VAL A 671 6.67 -18.98 26.33
N VAL A 672 6.94 -20.28 26.45
CA VAL A 672 6.00 -21.33 26.05
C VAL A 672 5.63 -22.12 27.31
N TRP A 673 4.33 -22.18 27.61
CA TRP A 673 3.84 -22.85 28.82
C TRP A 673 2.57 -23.66 28.58
N ASN A 674 2.59 -24.91 29.05
CA ASN A 674 1.42 -25.75 29.24
C ASN A 674 1.61 -26.59 30.51
N PRO A 675 0.65 -26.58 31.46
CA PRO A 675 0.81 -27.28 32.74
C PRO A 675 0.78 -28.81 32.60
N TRP A 676 0.16 -29.35 31.55
CA TRP A 676 -0.14 -30.77 31.44
C TRP A 676 -1.01 -31.31 32.58
N ASP A 677 -1.28 -32.62 32.59
CA ASP A 677 -2.29 -33.27 33.43
C ASP A 677 -2.09 -33.02 34.95
N LYS A 678 -0.92 -33.40 35.48
CA LYS A 678 -0.69 -33.39 36.93
C LYS A 678 -0.71 -31.98 37.52
N LYS A 679 -0.09 -31.01 36.82
CA LYS A 679 -0.02 -29.62 37.28
C LYS A 679 -1.38 -28.95 37.13
N ALA A 680 -2.14 -29.23 36.07
CA ALA A 680 -3.45 -28.63 35.86
C ALA A 680 -4.40 -28.93 37.03
N LYS A 681 -4.45 -30.20 37.48
CA LYS A 681 -5.21 -30.62 38.67
C LYS A 681 -4.77 -29.95 39.98
N ALA A 682 -3.54 -29.46 40.05
CA ALA A 682 -3.01 -28.78 41.23
C ALA A 682 -3.29 -27.27 41.23
N ILE A 683 -3.77 -26.70 40.11
CA ILE A 683 -4.09 -25.28 39.98
C ILE A 683 -5.58 -25.08 40.30
N PRO A 684 -5.93 -24.44 41.45
CA PRO A 684 -7.32 -24.41 41.91
C PRO A 684 -8.29 -23.67 40.98
N ASP A 685 -7.77 -22.69 40.23
CA ASP A 685 -8.54 -21.85 39.30
C ASP A 685 -8.40 -22.30 37.83
N LEU A 686 -7.98 -23.56 37.59
CA LEU A 686 -7.91 -24.21 36.28
C LEU A 686 -8.72 -25.51 36.30
N GLY A 687 -9.48 -25.78 35.23
CA GLY A 687 -10.15 -27.06 35.03
C GLY A 687 -9.15 -28.19 34.79
N ASP A 688 -9.44 -29.36 35.36
CA ASP A 688 -8.50 -30.49 35.42
C ASP A 688 -8.04 -30.97 34.03
N ASP A 689 -8.94 -30.93 33.05
CA ASP A 689 -8.68 -31.32 31.65
C ASP A 689 -8.46 -30.12 30.71
N GLU A 690 -8.54 -28.89 31.21
CA GLU A 690 -8.47 -27.70 30.35
C GLU A 690 -7.08 -27.45 29.75
N TYR A 691 -6.03 -28.08 30.31
CA TYR A 691 -4.69 -28.06 29.73
C TYR A 691 -4.66 -28.57 28.28
N LYS A 692 -5.63 -29.40 27.88
CA LYS A 692 -5.74 -29.94 26.51
C LYS A 692 -6.18 -28.91 25.49
N HIS A 693 -6.83 -27.82 25.91
CA HIS A 693 -7.43 -26.83 25.02
C HIS A 693 -6.77 -25.45 25.15
N MET A 694 -5.57 -25.40 25.74
CA MET A 694 -4.86 -24.17 26.01
C MET A 694 -3.38 -24.30 25.68
N LEU A 695 -2.81 -23.24 25.13
CA LEU A 695 -1.37 -23.09 25.04
C LEU A 695 -1.02 -21.64 25.36
N CYS A 696 -0.08 -21.44 26.28
CA CYS A 696 0.45 -20.12 26.56
C CYS A 696 1.70 -19.88 25.71
N VAL A 697 1.68 -18.82 24.89
CA VAL A 697 2.87 -18.31 24.19
C VAL A 697 2.96 -16.80 24.41
N GLU A 698 3.97 -16.36 25.16
CA GLU A 698 4.09 -14.99 25.64
C GLU A 698 5.14 -14.21 24.84
N ALA A 699 4.84 -12.97 24.44
CA ALA A 699 5.87 -12.02 24.05
C ALA A 699 6.43 -11.35 25.32
N ALA A 700 7.75 -11.45 25.53
CA ALA A 700 8.34 -11.16 26.83
C ALA A 700 9.73 -10.48 26.77
N CYS A 701 10.13 -9.95 27.92
CA CYS A 701 11.47 -9.46 28.23
C CYS A 701 11.83 -9.95 29.64
N VAL A 702 12.55 -11.06 29.70
CA VAL A 702 12.76 -11.85 30.93
C VAL A 702 14.23 -12.00 31.27
N GLU A 703 15.08 -12.35 30.30
CA GLU A 703 16.50 -12.62 30.55
C GLU A 703 17.26 -11.36 30.95
N LYS A 704 17.03 -10.28 30.21
CA LYS A 704 17.65 -8.97 30.44
C LYS A 704 16.56 -8.00 30.92
N PRO A 705 16.50 -7.71 32.23
CA PRO A 705 15.55 -6.74 32.76
C PRO A 705 15.75 -5.34 32.17
N ILE A 706 14.66 -4.63 31.94
CA ILE A 706 14.65 -3.26 31.42
C ILE A 706 14.91 -2.30 32.58
N THR A 707 15.85 -1.38 32.40
CA THR A 707 16.13 -0.32 33.39
C THR A 707 15.81 1.04 32.81
N LEU A 708 14.99 1.83 33.51
CA LEU A 708 14.59 3.17 33.09
C LEU A 708 15.09 4.22 34.07
N LYS A 709 15.80 5.23 33.57
CA LYS A 709 16.11 6.45 34.33
C LYS A 709 14.87 7.35 34.45
N PRO A 710 14.81 8.26 35.43
CA PRO A 710 13.71 9.22 35.53
C PRO A 710 13.48 9.96 34.20
N GLY A 711 12.22 9.96 33.73
CA GLY A 711 11.82 10.56 32.46
C GLY A 711 11.96 9.65 31.24
N GLU A 712 12.71 8.55 31.32
CA GLU A 712 12.78 7.57 30.24
C GLU A 712 11.51 6.72 30.16
N GLU A 713 11.23 6.25 28.96
CA GLU A 713 10.05 5.44 28.64
C GLU A 713 10.46 4.23 27.81
N TRP A 714 9.96 3.06 28.18
CA TRP A 714 10.08 1.83 27.40
C TRP A 714 8.76 1.55 26.67
N ARG A 715 8.86 0.94 25.48
CA ARG A 715 7.73 0.49 24.68
C ARG A 715 7.89 -0.99 24.32
N GLY A 716 6.82 -1.76 24.52
CA GLY A 716 6.67 -3.11 24.01
C GLY A 716 5.34 -3.27 23.30
N ARG A 717 5.29 -4.08 22.25
CA ARG A 717 4.09 -4.34 21.45
C ARG A 717 3.97 -5.81 21.12
N GLN A 718 2.74 -6.30 21.16
CA GLN A 718 2.33 -7.60 20.64
C GLN A 718 1.16 -7.43 19.68
N GLU A 719 1.18 -8.18 18.59
CA GLU A 719 0.10 -8.27 17.61
C GLU A 719 -0.23 -9.73 17.35
N LEU A 720 -1.52 -10.04 17.36
CA LEU A 720 -2.07 -11.37 17.24
C LEU A 720 -2.99 -11.45 16.03
N SER A 721 -2.83 -12.47 15.20
CA SER A 721 -3.78 -12.77 14.12
C SER A 721 -4.03 -14.28 14.03
N ALA A 722 -5.18 -14.66 13.48
CA ALA A 722 -5.54 -16.04 13.19
C ALA A 722 -5.77 -16.18 11.68
N VAL A 723 -4.98 -17.03 11.02
CA VAL A 723 -5.00 -17.22 9.56
C VAL A 723 -5.20 -18.70 9.19
N PRO A 724 -5.74 -19.03 8.00
CA PRO A 724 -5.84 -20.41 7.54
C PRO A 724 -4.46 -21.08 7.34
N SER A 725 -4.30 -22.34 7.75
CA SER A 725 -3.03 -23.11 7.69
C SER A 725 -2.56 -23.52 6.29
N SER A 726 -3.05 -22.89 5.21
CA SER A 726 -2.42 -22.97 3.88
C SER A 726 -1.13 -22.14 3.77
N TYR A 727 -0.68 -21.56 4.89
CA TYR A 727 0.53 -20.77 5.00
C TYR A 727 1.77 -21.67 5.00
N CYS A 728 2.60 -21.59 3.96
CA CYS A 728 3.90 -22.27 3.91
C CYS A 728 4.92 -21.56 4.81
N SER A 729 5.72 -22.32 5.55
CA SER A 729 6.79 -21.86 6.47
C SER A 729 7.92 -21.05 5.79
N GLY A 730 7.93 -20.94 4.46
CA GLY A 730 8.91 -20.14 3.68
C GLY A 730 8.73 -18.62 3.74
N GLN A 731 7.87 -18.09 4.63
CA GLN A 731 7.66 -16.65 4.85
C GLN A 731 8.03 -16.19 6.27
N LEU A 732 8.81 -17.00 7.01
CA LEU A 732 9.47 -16.55 8.23
C LEU A 732 10.67 -15.67 7.84
N ASP A 733 10.78 -14.53 8.50
CA ASP A 733 11.70 -13.42 8.19
C ASP A 733 13.15 -13.89 7.97
N PRO A 734 13.78 -13.68 6.79
CA PRO A 734 15.21 -13.99 6.60
C PRO A 734 16.14 -13.04 7.35
N GLU A 735 15.65 -11.88 7.81
CA GLU A 735 16.49 -10.77 8.27
C GLU A 735 16.79 -10.77 9.78
N GLY A 736 16.15 -11.62 10.57
CA GLY A 736 16.30 -11.61 12.03
C GLY A 736 17.54 -12.32 12.59
N ALA A 737 18.11 -13.30 11.87
CA ALA A 737 19.19 -14.13 12.38
C ALA A 737 20.61 -13.62 12.03
N PHE A 738 20.72 -12.71 11.05
CA PHE A 738 22.01 -12.21 10.56
C PHE A 738 22.42 -10.84 11.14
N SER A 739 21.51 -10.06 11.71
CA SER A 739 21.80 -8.65 12.05
C SER A 739 22.51 -8.42 13.40
N MET A 740 22.61 -9.41 14.30
CA MET A 740 23.27 -9.21 15.61
C MET A 740 24.76 -9.55 15.62
N ARG A 741 25.28 -10.30 14.62
CA ARG A 741 26.73 -10.60 14.57
C ARG A 741 27.54 -9.50 13.89
N GLU A 742 26.97 -8.79 12.92
CA GLU A 742 27.68 -7.72 12.21
C GLU A 742 27.73 -6.41 13.01
N SER A 743 26.79 -6.18 13.94
CA SER A 743 26.80 -4.95 14.76
C SER A 743 27.93 -4.90 15.79
N ASP A 744 28.39 -6.05 16.27
CA ASP A 744 29.49 -6.12 17.25
C ASP A 744 30.86 -6.01 16.56
N GLU A 745 31.03 -6.60 15.36
CA GLU A 745 32.26 -6.43 14.55
C GLU A 745 32.42 -4.99 14.01
N ILE A 746 31.33 -4.32 13.63
CA ILE A 746 31.39 -2.93 13.15
C ILE A 746 31.72 -1.95 14.30
N ASN A 747 31.22 -2.20 15.51
CA ASN A 747 31.56 -1.38 16.68
C ASN A 747 33.01 -1.60 17.17
N GLU A 748 33.56 -2.80 17.00
CA GLU A 748 34.97 -3.10 17.33
C GLU A 748 35.93 -2.46 16.30
N ILE A 749 35.55 -2.42 15.02
CA ILE A 749 36.30 -1.74 13.95
C ILE A 749 36.24 -0.21 14.10
N LEU A 750 35.08 0.35 14.48
CA LEU A 750 34.95 1.78 14.73
C LEU A 750 35.67 2.23 16.02
N SER A 751 35.76 1.34 17.02
CA SER A 751 36.54 1.59 18.24
C SER A 751 38.06 1.64 17.98
N GLN A 752 38.58 0.86 17.04
CA GLN A 752 40.01 0.88 16.68
C GLN A 752 40.39 2.05 15.76
N ALA A 753 39.46 2.54 14.93
CA ALA A 753 39.70 3.69 14.06
C ALA A 753 39.79 5.04 14.81
N VAL A 754 39.19 5.15 16.00
CA VAL A 754 39.19 6.39 16.81
C VAL A 754 40.41 6.51 17.73
N SER A 755 41.22 5.46 17.90
CA SER A 755 42.47 5.54 18.70
C SER A 755 43.73 5.87 17.88
N THR A 756 43.61 6.15 16.58
CA THR A 756 44.76 6.42 15.69
C THR A 756 44.61 7.68 14.81
N LEU A 757 43.70 8.58 15.21
CA LEU A 757 43.66 9.99 14.81
C LEU A 757 43.76 10.84 16.07
#